data_AF-A0A7D5KUK0-F1
#
_entry.id   AF-A0A7D5KUK0-F1
#
_cell.length_a   1.000
_cell.length_b   1.000
_cell.length_c   1.000
_cell.angle_alpha   90.00
_cell.angle_beta   90.00
_cell.angle_gamma   90.00
#
_symmetry.space_group_name_H-M   'P 1'
#
loop_
_entity.id
_entity.type
_entity.pdbx_description
1 polymer ?
#
loop_
_entity_poly.entity_id
_entity_poly.type
_entity_poly.pdbx_seq_one_letter_code
_entity_poly.pdbx_strand_id
1 'polypeptide(L)'
;MRVDDLPLAPEYVNHFESAGIEELYPPQAAAVDAGVCEGGNVVAAIPTASGKTFIAELGLLTADGPGLYICPLRALAREKYEEFDALPGVSVGISTGDYDSPAAELADHDVVVATSEKVDSAIRNGAAWVADLACVVVDEVHLLGAEGRGPTLEVTLATLRRRAPDAQIVALSATVDNPEHIAAWLDAELVESDWRPVDLRTGVYADASVAFDDDTTVAVEGIDADDPANAGDTEATAALVRDAVAAGGQALAFVRSRREAERLADRLREDGLAEAAGIGMDAAAVAEEVRDAGGTEMGERLAENAAWGVAFHHAGLRSDHRAVVERAFRERRLSVICATPTLAAGVNVPARRVVVRDQQRYTGTGTEWLPVLEVHQMCGRAGRPHLDPYGEAVLVGDADDRDELWTRYVEGEPEAVESQLRDRGALRTHTLALVATGIAGSQAGVLDALGGTFYASRTPNPDLGGVVGDVIAELIDMEMLAPDGSGIAATELGAQVSRQYVKPETGRKLVAGLRTAAAMDPDDVTALTALELVCNTPDMHDTYLGERERAAMYQYVRGHGAELTTGMNETDDFEGWLESVKTARILAEWVEGATTEELVAGYRIGPGDLESRVERAEWLLGAAEAMAAVIGVELPVLGSTREKLAPAAAEQR
;
A
#
# COMPACT_ATOMS: atom_id res chain seq x y z
N MET A 1 22.81 -24.60 6.78
CA MET A 1 23.15 -24.01 8.09
C MET A 1 21.98 -24.29 9.01
N ARG A 2 22.20 -24.75 10.24
CA ARG A 2 21.10 -24.99 11.18
C ARG A 2 20.82 -23.72 11.98
N VAL A 3 19.61 -23.60 12.51
CA VAL A 3 19.25 -22.42 13.35
C VAL A 3 20.08 -22.37 14.64
N ASP A 4 20.48 -23.52 15.20
CA ASP A 4 21.34 -23.60 16.39
C ASP A 4 22.80 -23.22 16.14
N ASP A 5 23.20 -23.01 14.87
CA ASP A 5 24.51 -22.45 14.51
C ASP A 5 24.54 -20.91 14.56
N LEU A 6 23.37 -20.25 14.66
CA LEU A 6 23.25 -18.79 14.59
C LEU A 6 23.67 -18.11 15.92
N PRO A 7 24.19 -16.86 15.87
CA PRO A 7 24.60 -16.11 17.05
C PRO A 7 23.39 -15.49 17.80
N LEU A 8 22.35 -16.28 18.04
CA LEU A 8 21.12 -15.86 18.71
C LEU A 8 21.06 -16.35 20.15
N ALA A 9 20.31 -15.64 20.99
CA ALA A 9 20.00 -16.12 22.34
C ALA A 9 19.21 -17.46 22.27
N PRO A 10 19.39 -18.38 23.24
CA PRO A 10 18.72 -19.68 23.22
C PRO A 10 17.20 -19.61 23.15
N GLU A 11 16.56 -18.59 23.72
CA GLU A 11 15.11 -18.40 23.61
C GLU A 11 14.63 -18.18 22.17
N TYR A 12 15.38 -17.45 21.34
CA TYR A 12 15.06 -17.25 19.92
C TYR A 12 15.25 -18.53 19.13
N VAL A 13 16.35 -19.26 19.34
CA VAL A 13 16.60 -20.56 18.70
C VAL A 13 15.44 -21.52 19.01
N ASN A 14 15.05 -21.64 20.29
CA ASN A 14 13.94 -22.50 20.69
C ASN A 14 12.60 -22.06 20.07
N HIS A 15 12.35 -20.75 19.97
CA HIS A 15 11.15 -20.22 19.32
C HIS A 15 11.09 -20.66 17.85
N PHE A 16 12.15 -20.43 17.09
CA PHE A 16 12.21 -20.80 15.67
C PHE A 16 12.12 -22.31 15.43
N GLU A 17 12.82 -23.13 16.22
CA GLU A 17 12.70 -24.59 16.13
C GLU A 17 11.26 -25.05 16.44
N SER A 18 10.59 -24.44 17.43
CA SER A 18 9.20 -24.76 17.75
C SER A 18 8.21 -24.35 16.65
N ALA A 19 8.57 -23.35 15.85
CA ALA A 19 7.85 -22.93 14.65
C ALA A 19 8.19 -23.79 13.42
N GLY A 20 9.08 -24.78 13.55
CA GLY A 20 9.48 -25.71 12.49
C GLY A 20 10.65 -25.22 11.63
N ILE A 21 11.34 -24.15 12.04
CA ILE A 21 12.53 -23.64 11.37
C ILE A 21 13.76 -24.29 12.03
N GLU A 22 14.23 -25.41 11.47
CA GLU A 22 15.41 -26.12 11.95
C GLU A 22 16.65 -25.87 11.07
N GLU A 23 16.44 -25.74 9.76
CA GLU A 23 17.49 -25.50 8.76
C GLU A 23 17.14 -24.26 7.93
N LEU A 24 18.16 -23.44 7.68
CA LEU A 24 18.02 -22.25 6.85
C LEU A 24 17.90 -22.65 5.39
N TYR A 25 17.01 -21.96 4.68
CA TYR A 25 16.97 -21.98 3.23
C TYR A 25 18.28 -21.43 2.64
N PRO A 26 18.68 -21.86 1.44
CA PRO A 26 19.89 -21.38 0.79
C PRO A 26 20.06 -19.84 0.77
N PRO A 27 19.04 -19.03 0.40
CA PRO A 27 19.17 -17.57 0.46
C PRO A 27 19.30 -17.01 1.88
N GLN A 28 18.70 -17.66 2.89
CA GLN A 28 18.84 -17.24 4.29
C GLN A 28 20.27 -17.49 4.80
N ALA A 29 20.84 -18.66 4.48
CA ALA A 29 22.23 -18.96 4.82
C ALA A 29 23.21 -18.01 4.11
N ALA A 30 22.94 -17.68 2.83
CA ALA A 30 23.73 -16.69 2.10
C ALA A 30 23.66 -15.29 2.74
N ALA A 31 22.52 -14.89 3.31
CA ALA A 31 22.41 -13.64 4.06
C ALA A 31 23.21 -13.63 5.37
N VAL A 32 23.29 -14.77 6.07
CA VAL A 32 24.18 -14.94 7.22
C VAL A 32 25.63 -14.81 6.79
N ASP A 33 26.04 -15.49 5.72
CA ASP A 33 27.41 -15.40 5.18
C ASP A 33 27.75 -13.98 4.67
N ALA A 34 26.75 -13.21 4.23
CA ALA A 34 26.87 -11.80 3.86
C ALA A 34 26.98 -10.85 5.08
N GLY A 35 26.86 -11.38 6.29
CA GLY A 35 27.08 -10.66 7.54
C GLY A 35 25.83 -10.01 8.14
N VAL A 36 24.61 -10.49 7.82
CA VAL A 36 23.38 -9.93 8.42
C VAL A 36 23.38 -10.01 9.95
N CYS A 37 24.04 -11.02 10.53
CA CYS A 37 24.16 -11.20 11.99
C CYS A 37 25.33 -10.43 12.63
N GLU A 38 26.16 -9.76 11.83
CA GLU A 38 27.39 -9.08 12.26
C GLU A 38 27.35 -7.56 12.05
N GLY A 39 26.15 -7.02 11.78
CA GLY A 39 25.94 -5.61 11.49
C GLY A 39 26.27 -5.21 10.04
N GLY A 40 26.51 -6.18 9.15
CA GLY A 40 26.72 -5.92 7.73
C GLY A 40 25.43 -5.47 7.03
N ASN A 41 25.52 -4.47 6.17
CA ASN A 41 24.39 -4.07 5.34
C ASN A 41 24.13 -5.15 4.28
N VAL A 42 22.87 -5.57 4.11
CA VAL A 42 22.49 -6.63 3.18
C VAL A 42 21.31 -6.20 2.32
N VAL A 43 21.39 -6.47 1.02
CA VAL A 43 20.23 -6.44 0.12
C VAL A 43 19.91 -7.87 -0.29
N ALA A 44 18.75 -8.38 0.13
CA ALA A 44 18.27 -9.70 -0.25
C ALA A 44 17.25 -9.58 -1.40
N ALA A 45 17.71 -9.79 -2.63
CA ALA A 45 16.89 -9.84 -3.83
C ALA A 45 16.49 -11.29 -4.13
N ILE A 46 15.40 -11.74 -3.52
CA ILE A 46 14.96 -13.14 -3.56
C ILE A 46 13.45 -13.24 -3.79
N PRO A 47 12.95 -14.34 -4.38
CA PRO A 47 11.53 -14.57 -4.56
C PRO A 47 10.71 -14.48 -3.28
N THR A 48 9.42 -14.18 -3.48
CA THR A 48 8.40 -14.36 -2.44
C THR A 48 8.38 -15.81 -1.96
N ALA A 49 8.10 -16.01 -0.66
CA ALA A 49 8.14 -17.31 0.04
C ALA A 49 9.54 -17.87 0.36
N SER A 50 10.63 -17.25 -0.08
CA SER A 50 12.01 -17.70 0.23
C SER A 50 12.51 -17.25 1.61
N GLY A 51 11.61 -16.80 2.49
CA GLY A 51 11.90 -16.52 3.89
C GLY A 51 12.59 -15.18 4.17
N LYS A 52 12.24 -14.12 3.39
CA LYS A 52 12.73 -12.75 3.59
C LYS A 52 12.54 -12.23 5.02
N THR A 53 11.40 -12.53 5.65
CA THR A 53 11.12 -12.08 7.01
C THR A 53 12.11 -12.64 8.02
N PHE A 54 12.52 -13.89 7.87
CA PHE A 54 13.55 -14.47 8.74
C PHE A 54 14.89 -13.72 8.63
N ILE A 55 15.30 -13.29 7.43
CA ILE A 55 16.51 -12.46 7.24
C ILE A 55 16.39 -11.14 8.00
N ALA A 56 15.21 -10.51 7.99
CA ALA A 56 14.96 -9.31 8.78
C ALA A 56 15.02 -9.56 10.29
N GLU A 57 14.43 -10.65 10.77
CA GLU A 57 14.48 -11.04 12.18
C GLU A 57 15.93 -11.24 12.65
N LEU A 58 16.78 -11.87 11.83
CA LEU A 58 18.20 -12.01 12.15
C LEU A 58 18.90 -10.66 12.34
N GLY A 59 18.66 -9.71 11.44
CA GLY A 59 19.22 -8.36 11.57
C GLY A 59 18.71 -7.63 12.82
N LEU A 60 17.41 -7.70 13.08
CA LEU A 60 16.80 -7.04 14.24
C LEU A 60 17.25 -7.66 15.58
N LEU A 61 17.30 -8.99 15.67
CA LEU A 61 17.62 -9.71 16.91
C LEU A 61 19.11 -9.71 17.26
N THR A 62 19.99 -9.45 16.29
CA THR A 62 21.46 -9.38 16.52
C THR A 62 21.97 -7.95 16.69
N ALA A 63 21.14 -6.94 16.40
CA ALA A 63 21.47 -5.55 16.62
C ALA A 63 21.61 -5.21 18.12
N ASP A 64 22.64 -4.44 18.47
CA ASP A 64 22.85 -3.93 19.84
C ASP A 64 22.17 -2.57 20.03
N GLY A 65 20.84 -2.54 19.86
CA GLY A 65 20.02 -1.34 20.02
C GLY A 65 18.69 -1.38 19.28
N PRO A 66 17.96 -0.24 19.24
CA PRO A 66 16.62 -0.17 18.65
C PRO A 66 16.60 -0.52 17.17
N GLY A 67 15.63 -1.35 16.77
CA GLY A 67 15.36 -1.74 15.40
C GLY A 67 14.16 -1.01 14.81
N LEU A 68 14.24 -0.70 13.52
CA LEU A 68 13.12 -0.16 12.73
C LEU A 68 12.80 -1.11 11.59
N TYR A 69 11.53 -1.50 11.45
CA TYR A 69 11.03 -2.23 10.30
C TYR A 69 10.09 -1.36 9.47
N ILE A 70 10.49 -1.05 8.23
CA ILE A 70 9.72 -0.23 7.30
C ILE A 70 8.87 -1.14 6.39
N CYS A 71 7.55 -1.06 6.53
CA CYS A 71 6.58 -1.76 5.70
C CYS A 71 6.07 -0.89 4.54
N PRO A 72 5.73 -1.47 3.38
CA PRO A 72 5.14 -0.75 2.27
C PRO A 72 3.66 -0.39 2.45
N LEU A 73 2.92 -1.14 3.27
CA LEU A 73 1.47 -1.01 3.44
C LEU A 73 1.10 -1.12 4.93
N ARG A 74 0.05 -0.38 5.33
CA ARG A 74 -0.47 -0.41 6.71
C ARG A 74 -0.95 -1.81 7.13
N ALA A 75 -1.63 -2.53 6.23
CA ALA A 75 -2.09 -3.89 6.50
C ALA A 75 -0.93 -4.85 6.82
N LEU A 76 0.18 -4.74 6.07
CA LEU A 76 1.37 -5.56 6.29
C LEU A 76 2.11 -5.18 7.57
N ALA A 77 2.09 -3.91 7.97
CA ALA A 77 2.68 -3.50 9.25
C ALA A 77 2.00 -4.16 10.45
N ARG A 78 0.67 -4.37 10.40
CA ARG A 78 -0.03 -5.11 11.45
C ARG A 78 0.40 -6.58 11.49
N GLU A 79 0.51 -7.23 10.34
CA GLU A 79 1.00 -8.62 10.25
C GLU A 79 2.42 -8.73 10.85
N LYS A 80 3.32 -7.81 10.49
CA LYS A 80 4.71 -7.82 11.00
C LYS A 80 4.80 -7.45 12.48
N TYR A 81 3.92 -6.57 12.96
CA TYR A 81 3.80 -6.29 14.38
C TYR A 81 3.42 -7.56 15.16
N GLU A 82 2.39 -8.29 14.72
CA GLU A 82 1.94 -9.52 15.38
C GLU A 82 3.02 -10.63 15.32
N GLU A 83 3.76 -10.72 14.23
CA GLU A 83 4.88 -11.67 14.06
C GLU A 83 6.05 -11.36 15.01
N PHE A 84 6.47 -10.09 15.11
CA PHE A 84 7.56 -9.71 16.00
C PHE A 84 7.15 -9.70 17.48
N ASP A 85 5.90 -9.36 17.81
CA ASP A 85 5.38 -9.41 19.19
C ASP A 85 5.32 -10.86 19.73
N ALA A 86 5.29 -11.85 18.83
CA ALA A 86 5.39 -13.26 19.20
C ALA A 86 6.83 -13.71 19.56
N LEU A 87 7.85 -12.89 19.27
CA LEU A 87 9.24 -13.20 19.61
C LEU A 87 9.48 -13.06 21.12
N PRO A 88 10.14 -14.04 21.76
CA PRO A 88 10.28 -14.06 23.21
C PRO A 88 11.17 -12.92 23.71
N GLY A 89 10.62 -12.02 24.54
CA GLY A 89 11.40 -10.98 25.21
C GLY A 89 11.67 -9.73 24.36
N VAL A 90 11.09 -9.63 23.17
CA VAL A 90 11.15 -8.44 22.31
C VAL A 90 9.90 -7.59 22.56
N SER A 91 10.10 -6.30 22.85
CA SER A 91 9.00 -5.34 22.91
C SER A 91 8.83 -4.64 21.56
N VAL A 92 7.60 -4.64 21.04
CA VAL A 92 7.31 -4.13 19.69
C VAL A 92 6.31 -2.98 19.75
N GLY A 93 6.60 -1.90 19.03
CA GLY A 93 5.68 -0.79 18.77
C GLY A 93 5.24 -0.76 17.31
N ILE A 94 4.07 -0.19 17.03
CA ILE A 94 3.58 0.02 15.66
C ILE A 94 3.25 1.50 15.43
N SER A 95 3.63 2.04 14.27
CA SER A 95 3.19 3.37 13.82
C SER A 95 2.83 3.40 12.33
N THR A 96 1.53 3.31 12.05
CA THR A 96 0.97 3.28 10.69
C THR A 96 -0.19 4.24 10.43
N GLY A 97 -0.68 4.94 11.47
CA GLY A 97 -1.83 5.83 11.40
C GLY A 97 -3.08 5.20 12.02
N ASP A 98 -3.55 4.10 11.42
CA ASP A 98 -4.74 3.38 11.91
C ASP A 98 -4.44 2.67 13.24
N TYR A 99 -3.17 2.28 13.40
CA TYR A 99 -2.59 1.69 14.60
C TYR A 99 -1.31 2.45 14.91
N ASP A 100 -1.38 3.33 15.90
CA ASP A 100 -0.23 4.02 16.45
C ASP A 100 -0.18 3.70 17.96
N SER A 101 0.92 3.06 18.40
CA SER A 101 1.28 3.13 19.82
C SER A 101 1.50 4.61 20.19
N PRO A 102 1.23 5.02 21.44
CA PRO A 102 1.49 6.38 21.87
C PRO A 102 2.94 6.77 21.53
N ALA A 103 3.14 7.90 20.85
CA ALA A 103 4.46 8.28 20.35
C ALA A 103 5.54 8.41 21.44
N ALA A 104 5.14 8.66 22.69
CA ALA A 104 6.02 8.70 23.85
C ALA A 104 6.53 7.30 24.26
N GLU A 105 5.78 6.24 23.97
CA GLU A 105 6.10 4.85 24.29
C GLU A 105 6.92 4.18 23.16
N LEU A 106 6.85 4.71 21.93
CA LEU A 106 7.60 4.17 20.79
C LEU A 106 9.12 4.13 21.00
N ALA A 107 9.67 5.05 21.78
CA ALA A 107 11.10 5.11 22.07
C ALA A 107 11.56 4.06 23.09
N ASP A 108 10.62 3.44 23.81
CA ASP A 108 10.90 2.41 24.82
C ASP A 108 10.84 0.99 24.25
N HIS A 109 10.42 0.83 22.98
CA HIS A 109 10.35 -0.47 22.30
C HIS A 109 11.67 -0.88 21.67
N ASP A 110 11.95 -2.18 21.66
CA ASP A 110 13.12 -2.76 21.01
C ASP A 110 13.00 -2.69 19.48
N VAL A 111 11.79 -2.91 18.96
CA VAL A 111 11.48 -2.84 17.52
C VAL A 111 10.27 -1.94 17.27
N VAL A 112 10.37 -1.03 16.30
CA VAL A 112 9.22 -0.26 15.80
C VAL A 112 8.90 -0.68 14.38
N VAL A 113 7.66 -1.09 14.13
CA VAL A 113 7.12 -1.37 12.79
C VAL A 113 6.37 -0.14 12.28
N ALA A 114 6.77 0.42 11.15
CA ALA A 114 6.15 1.63 10.62
C ALA A 114 6.09 1.65 9.09
N THR A 115 5.23 2.49 8.50
CA THR A 115 5.30 2.77 7.05
C THR A 115 6.37 3.81 6.74
N SER A 116 6.84 3.86 5.49
CA SER A 116 7.83 4.86 5.07
C SER A 116 7.36 6.30 5.32
N GLU A 117 6.07 6.60 5.10
CA GLU A 117 5.49 7.91 5.37
C GLU A 117 5.49 8.26 6.86
N LYS A 118 5.26 7.27 7.73
CA LYS A 118 5.27 7.48 9.18
C LYS A 118 6.67 7.70 9.71
N VAL A 119 7.67 7.01 9.16
CA VAL A 119 9.08 7.26 9.48
C VAL A 119 9.51 8.66 9.01
N ASP A 120 9.18 9.07 7.78
CA ASP A 120 9.46 10.43 7.30
C ASP A 120 8.76 11.49 8.17
N SER A 121 7.49 11.27 8.52
CA SER A 121 6.75 12.15 9.44
C SER A 121 7.41 12.23 10.83
N ALA A 122 7.88 11.11 11.38
CA ALA A 122 8.58 11.06 12.66
C ALA A 122 9.90 11.84 12.62
N ILE A 123 10.65 11.70 11.53
CA ILE A 123 11.86 12.49 11.26
C ILE A 123 11.54 13.98 11.22
N ARG A 124 10.46 14.38 10.54
CA ARG A 124 10.03 15.78 10.42
C ARG A 124 9.61 16.39 11.75
N ASN A 125 9.05 15.58 12.63
CA ASN A 125 8.60 15.99 13.96
C ASN A 125 9.67 15.80 15.05
N GLY A 126 10.87 15.32 14.70
CA GLY A 126 11.97 15.12 15.64
C GLY A 126 11.67 14.07 16.70
N ALA A 127 10.95 13.00 16.33
CA ALA A 127 10.59 11.93 17.26
C ALA A 127 11.84 11.20 17.77
N ALA A 128 11.88 10.90 19.07
CA ALA A 128 13.04 10.27 19.71
C ALA A 128 13.33 8.86 19.18
N TRP A 129 12.29 8.10 18.82
CA TRP A 129 12.41 6.70 18.39
C TRP A 129 13.08 6.52 17.01
N VAL A 130 13.29 7.59 16.24
CA VAL A 130 14.07 7.55 14.97
C VAL A 130 15.46 8.20 15.09
N ALA A 131 15.88 8.59 16.30
CA ALA A 131 17.13 9.31 16.51
C ALA A 131 18.35 8.38 16.53
N ASP A 132 18.26 7.26 17.27
CA ASP A 132 19.38 6.38 17.60
C ASP A 132 19.05 4.92 17.23
N LEU A 133 18.95 4.64 15.92
CA LEU A 133 18.65 3.29 15.41
C LEU A 133 19.93 2.47 15.24
N ALA A 134 19.89 1.20 15.64
CA ALA A 134 20.97 0.23 15.42
C ALA A 134 20.76 -0.59 14.14
N CYS A 135 19.51 -0.86 13.78
CA CYS A 135 19.16 -1.61 12.57
C CYS A 135 17.90 -1.04 11.90
N VAL A 136 17.92 -0.93 10.57
CA VAL A 136 16.81 -0.52 9.73
C VAL A 136 16.54 -1.60 8.70
N VAL A 137 15.45 -2.32 8.87
CA VAL A 137 14.91 -3.23 7.88
C VAL A 137 13.98 -2.46 6.94
N VAL A 138 14.15 -2.68 5.63
CA VAL A 138 13.28 -2.11 4.60
C VAL A 138 12.64 -3.24 3.81
N ASP A 139 11.34 -3.44 3.99
CA ASP A 139 10.62 -4.45 3.22
C ASP A 139 10.17 -3.91 1.86
N GLU A 140 10.20 -4.79 0.86
CA GLU A 140 9.90 -4.51 -0.54
C GLU A 140 10.61 -3.25 -1.10
N VAL A 141 11.93 -3.16 -0.90
CA VAL A 141 12.75 -1.98 -1.29
C VAL A 141 12.68 -1.64 -2.79
N HIS A 142 12.32 -2.58 -3.66
CA HIS A 142 12.07 -2.30 -5.08
C HIS A 142 10.93 -1.28 -5.31
N LEU A 143 10.08 -1.03 -4.31
CA LEU A 143 9.08 0.04 -4.36
C LEU A 143 9.68 1.45 -4.42
N LEU A 144 11.00 1.60 -4.36
CA LEU A 144 11.71 2.81 -4.83
C LEU A 144 11.26 3.22 -6.24
N GLY A 145 10.91 2.24 -7.08
CA GLY A 145 10.41 2.48 -8.44
C GLY A 145 8.92 2.83 -8.52
N ALA A 146 8.19 2.76 -7.42
CA ALA A 146 6.75 3.01 -7.41
C ALA A 146 6.45 4.51 -7.49
N GLU A 147 5.51 4.88 -8.37
CA GLU A 147 4.98 6.25 -8.42
C GLU A 147 4.32 6.64 -7.09
N GLY A 148 4.51 7.89 -6.68
CA GLY A 148 3.95 8.46 -5.45
C GLY A 148 4.67 8.06 -4.16
N ARG A 149 4.95 6.77 -3.93
CA ARG A 149 5.58 6.29 -2.68
C ARG A 149 7.08 6.09 -2.76
N GLY A 150 7.61 5.76 -3.93
CA GLY A 150 9.05 5.56 -4.15
C GLY A 150 9.91 6.74 -3.72
N PRO A 151 9.57 8.01 -4.05
CA PRO A 151 10.33 9.16 -3.61
C PRO A 151 10.39 9.30 -2.08
N THR A 152 9.28 9.01 -1.40
CA THR A 152 9.23 9.03 0.06
C THR A 152 10.17 8.00 0.66
N LEU A 153 10.11 6.74 0.20
CA LEU A 153 11.00 5.69 0.66
C LEU A 153 12.47 6.08 0.43
N GLU A 154 12.78 6.54 -0.78
CA GLU A 154 14.12 6.93 -1.18
C GLU A 154 14.72 8.05 -0.30
N VAL A 155 13.96 9.13 -0.11
CA VAL A 155 14.39 10.27 0.73
C VAL A 155 14.47 9.88 2.20
N THR A 156 13.54 9.04 2.68
CA THR A 156 13.56 8.53 4.06
C THR A 156 14.84 7.76 4.34
N LEU A 157 15.21 6.82 3.46
CA LEU A 157 16.44 6.02 3.63
C LEU A 157 17.69 6.88 3.52
N ALA A 158 17.77 7.79 2.56
CA ALA A 158 18.89 8.73 2.44
C ALA A 158 19.03 9.60 3.71
N THR A 159 17.91 9.98 4.29
CA THR A 159 17.85 10.80 5.50
C THR A 159 18.22 10.02 6.76
N LEU A 160 17.75 8.78 6.88
CA LEU A 160 18.13 7.87 7.97
C LEU A 160 19.63 7.58 7.94
N ARG A 161 20.20 7.25 6.78
CA ARG A 161 21.66 7.04 6.64
C ARG A 161 22.50 8.25 7.03
N ARG A 162 21.97 9.47 6.83
CA ARG A 162 22.64 10.69 7.27
C ARG A 162 22.55 10.89 8.79
N ARG A 163 21.44 10.49 9.41
CA ARG A 163 21.19 10.66 10.85
C ARG A 163 21.82 9.56 11.70
N ALA A 164 21.70 8.31 11.26
CA ALA A 164 22.22 7.11 11.90
C ALA A 164 23.19 6.40 10.93
N PRO A 165 24.39 6.95 10.71
CA PRO A 165 25.35 6.40 9.73
C PRO A 165 25.90 5.03 10.11
N ASP A 166 25.84 4.67 11.41
CA ASP A 166 26.30 3.39 11.93
C ASP A 166 25.17 2.34 12.00
N ALA A 167 23.92 2.71 11.64
CA ALA A 167 22.81 1.77 11.62
C ALA A 167 22.98 0.76 10.49
N GLN A 168 22.83 -0.52 10.81
CA GLN A 168 22.76 -1.58 9.81
C GLN A 168 21.52 -1.39 8.93
N ILE A 169 21.64 -1.63 7.63
CA ILE A 169 20.51 -1.67 6.69
C ILE A 169 20.32 -3.08 6.16
N VAL A 170 19.12 -3.63 6.36
CA VAL A 170 18.69 -4.90 5.78
C VAL A 170 17.53 -4.64 4.83
N ALA A 171 17.79 -4.62 3.53
CA ALA A 171 16.77 -4.36 2.53
C ALA A 171 16.28 -5.65 1.87
N LEU A 172 14.97 -5.87 1.88
CA LEU A 172 14.33 -7.04 1.31
C LEU A 172 13.68 -6.64 -0.02
N SER A 173 13.98 -7.36 -1.10
CA SER A 173 13.43 -7.09 -2.42
C SER A 173 12.92 -8.37 -3.09
N ALA A 174 11.86 -8.24 -3.88
CA ALA A 174 11.62 -9.18 -4.97
C ALA A 174 12.75 -9.09 -6.01
N THR A 175 12.88 -10.11 -6.86
CA THR A 175 13.80 -10.12 -7.99
C THR A 175 13.49 -8.95 -8.93
N VAL A 176 14.51 -8.19 -9.30
CA VAL A 176 14.47 -7.04 -10.21
C VAL A 176 15.67 -7.12 -11.15
N ASP A 177 15.68 -6.38 -12.26
CA ASP A 177 16.81 -6.41 -13.24
C ASP A 177 18.11 -5.78 -12.71
N ASN A 178 18.02 -4.94 -11.68
CA ASN A 178 19.17 -4.13 -11.24
C ASN A 178 19.41 -4.10 -9.71
N PRO A 179 19.35 -5.23 -8.98
CA PRO A 179 19.47 -5.27 -7.53
C PRO A 179 20.87 -4.83 -7.05
N GLU A 180 21.90 -5.00 -7.87
CA GLU A 180 23.26 -4.54 -7.63
C GLU A 180 23.36 -3.01 -7.52
N HIS A 181 22.47 -2.28 -8.21
CA HIS A 181 22.42 -0.83 -8.04
C HIS A 181 21.82 -0.42 -6.69
N ILE A 182 20.82 -1.15 -6.19
CA ILE A 182 20.24 -0.91 -4.86
C ILE A 182 21.29 -1.23 -3.79
N ALA A 183 21.98 -2.37 -3.92
CA ALA A 183 23.06 -2.77 -3.03
C ALA A 183 24.23 -1.76 -3.01
N ALA A 184 24.68 -1.32 -4.18
CA ALA A 184 25.73 -0.31 -4.30
C ALA A 184 25.31 1.04 -3.70
N TRP A 185 24.05 1.45 -3.87
CA TRP A 185 23.54 2.67 -3.24
C TRP A 185 23.56 2.56 -1.72
N LEU A 186 23.06 1.45 -1.17
CA LEU A 186 22.96 1.23 0.28
C LEU A 186 24.29 0.84 0.95
N ASP A 187 25.37 0.68 0.17
CA ASP A 187 26.67 0.16 0.63
C ASP A 187 26.49 -1.19 1.33
N ALA A 188 25.87 -2.13 0.61
CA ALA A 188 25.40 -3.41 1.10
C ALA A 188 25.91 -4.58 0.25
N GLU A 189 26.11 -5.73 0.88
CA GLU A 189 26.36 -6.99 0.19
C GLU A 189 25.06 -7.49 -0.46
N LEU A 190 25.14 -7.91 -1.73
CA LEU A 190 23.98 -8.41 -2.47
C LEU A 190 23.83 -9.93 -2.28
N VAL A 191 22.67 -10.33 -1.79
CA VAL A 191 22.22 -11.73 -1.76
C VAL A 191 21.13 -11.89 -2.80
N GLU A 192 21.51 -12.46 -3.94
CA GLU A 192 20.60 -12.74 -5.06
C GLU A 192 20.40 -14.24 -5.21
N SER A 193 19.14 -14.67 -5.35
CA SER A 193 18.81 -16.09 -5.52
C SER A 193 17.42 -16.27 -6.10
N ASP A 194 17.27 -17.18 -7.06
CA ASP A 194 15.95 -17.61 -7.57
C ASP A 194 15.36 -18.80 -6.81
N TRP A 195 16.02 -19.24 -5.73
CA TRP A 195 15.60 -20.40 -4.96
C TRP A 195 14.23 -20.17 -4.32
N ARG A 196 13.37 -21.18 -4.38
CA ARG A 196 12.04 -21.21 -3.74
C ARG A 196 11.85 -22.55 -3.00
N PRO A 197 11.08 -22.57 -1.89
CA PRO A 197 10.80 -23.82 -1.17
C PRO A 197 9.88 -24.78 -1.92
N VAL A 198 9.10 -24.26 -2.88
CA VAL A 198 8.19 -25.03 -3.72
C VAL A 198 8.44 -24.61 -5.17
N ASP A 199 8.60 -25.59 -6.05
CA ASP A 199 8.81 -25.35 -7.48
C ASP A 199 7.59 -24.66 -8.09
N LEU A 200 7.82 -23.61 -8.87
CA LEU A 200 6.79 -22.86 -9.57
C LEU A 200 6.76 -23.26 -11.05
N ARG A 201 5.58 -23.63 -11.54
CA ARG A 201 5.31 -23.86 -12.97
C ARG A 201 4.47 -22.72 -13.49
N THR A 202 5.00 -21.96 -14.44
CA THR A 202 4.29 -20.84 -15.06
C THR A 202 3.78 -21.26 -16.43
N GLY A 203 2.52 -20.96 -16.74
CA GLY A 203 1.93 -21.36 -18.00
C GLY A 203 0.94 -20.34 -18.55
N VAL A 204 0.64 -20.49 -19.84
CA VAL A 204 -0.36 -19.68 -20.55
C VAL A 204 -1.50 -20.60 -20.96
N TYR A 205 -2.70 -20.26 -20.51
CA TYR A 205 -3.94 -20.83 -21.00
C TYR A 205 -4.30 -20.20 -22.34
N ALA A 206 -4.51 -21.03 -23.37
CA ALA A 206 -5.11 -20.66 -24.64
C ALA A 206 -5.73 -21.92 -25.28
N ASP A 207 -6.82 -21.75 -26.04
CA ASP A 207 -7.48 -22.84 -26.79
C ASP A 207 -7.80 -24.08 -25.94
N ALA A 208 -8.41 -23.89 -24.76
CA ALA A 208 -8.77 -24.97 -23.82
C ALA A 208 -7.59 -25.83 -23.33
N SER A 209 -6.37 -25.28 -23.35
CA SER A 209 -5.18 -25.94 -22.83
C SER A 209 -4.24 -24.96 -22.14
N VAL A 210 -3.42 -25.45 -21.21
CA VAL A 210 -2.34 -24.68 -20.59
C VAL A 210 -1.01 -25.27 -21.04
N ALA A 211 -0.17 -24.44 -21.66
CA ALA A 211 1.24 -24.76 -21.90
C ALA A 211 2.08 -24.20 -20.77
N PHE A 212 2.94 -25.02 -20.16
CA PHE A 212 3.82 -24.65 -19.05
C PHE A 212 5.28 -24.53 -19.50
N ASP A 213 6.05 -23.75 -18.74
CA ASP A 213 7.50 -23.54 -18.87
C ASP A 213 8.37 -24.81 -18.75
N ASP A 214 7.80 -25.90 -18.24
CA ASP A 214 8.43 -27.23 -18.18
C ASP A 214 8.15 -28.11 -19.42
N ASP A 215 7.73 -27.50 -20.54
CA ASP A 215 7.34 -28.12 -21.81
C ASP A 215 6.11 -29.04 -21.72
N THR A 216 5.38 -29.05 -20.60
CA THR A 216 4.15 -29.83 -20.49
C THR A 216 2.94 -29.05 -21.00
N THR A 217 1.93 -29.78 -21.45
CA THR A 217 0.64 -29.19 -21.84
C THR A 217 -0.49 -29.97 -21.19
N VAL A 218 -1.39 -29.25 -20.54
CA VAL A 218 -2.55 -29.81 -19.83
C VAL A 218 -3.82 -29.31 -20.49
N ALA A 219 -4.70 -30.23 -20.89
CA ALA A 219 -6.03 -29.87 -21.39
C ALA A 219 -6.91 -29.41 -20.22
N VAL A 220 -7.68 -28.35 -20.43
CA VAL A 220 -8.66 -27.85 -19.46
C VAL A 220 -10.03 -28.39 -19.83
N GLU A 221 -10.55 -29.31 -19.01
CA GLU A 221 -11.85 -29.92 -19.25
C GLU A 221 -13.00 -28.96 -18.90
N GLY A 222 -14.17 -29.17 -19.52
CA GLY A 222 -15.39 -28.43 -19.20
C GLY A 222 -15.56 -27.08 -19.90
N ILE A 223 -14.61 -26.72 -20.78
CA ILE A 223 -14.70 -25.57 -21.68
C ILE A 223 -14.99 -26.09 -23.07
N ASP A 224 -16.16 -25.74 -23.62
CA ASP A 224 -16.47 -26.00 -25.02
C ASP A 224 -16.00 -24.79 -25.84
N ALA A 225 -14.88 -24.94 -26.55
CA ALA A 225 -14.33 -23.88 -27.40
C ALA A 225 -15.28 -23.49 -28.55
N ASP A 226 -16.25 -24.35 -28.89
CA ASP A 226 -17.28 -24.09 -29.91
C ASP A 226 -18.52 -23.36 -29.33
N ASP A 227 -18.62 -23.19 -28.01
CA ASP A 227 -19.69 -22.42 -27.34
C ASP A 227 -19.16 -21.04 -26.88
N PRO A 228 -19.50 -19.94 -27.56
CA PRO A 228 -19.07 -18.59 -27.20
C PRO A 228 -19.50 -18.15 -25.79
N ALA A 229 -20.55 -18.76 -25.22
CA ALA A 229 -20.97 -18.47 -23.86
C ALA A 229 -20.05 -19.14 -22.81
N ASN A 230 -19.36 -20.21 -23.19
CA ASN A 230 -18.47 -20.99 -22.33
C ASN A 230 -16.97 -20.79 -22.66
N ALA A 231 -16.65 -20.09 -23.75
CA ALA A 231 -15.28 -19.88 -24.23
C ALA A 231 -14.59 -18.60 -23.71
N GLY A 232 -15.24 -17.81 -22.84
CA GLY A 232 -14.67 -16.55 -22.34
C GLY A 232 -13.70 -16.74 -21.17
N ASP A 233 -12.82 -15.75 -20.94
CA ASP A 233 -11.79 -15.75 -19.88
C ASP A 233 -12.34 -16.07 -18.49
N THR A 234 -13.60 -15.72 -18.21
CA THR A 234 -14.27 -16.02 -16.94
C THR A 234 -14.50 -17.52 -16.75
N GLU A 235 -14.97 -18.24 -17.77
CA GLU A 235 -15.18 -19.69 -17.68
C GLU A 235 -13.86 -20.46 -17.73
N ALA A 236 -12.88 -19.96 -18.49
CA ALA A 236 -11.51 -20.45 -18.44
C ALA A 236 -10.92 -20.36 -17.03
N THR A 237 -11.03 -19.19 -16.42
CA THR A 237 -10.60 -18.98 -15.02
C THR A 237 -11.35 -19.90 -14.07
N ALA A 238 -12.67 -20.03 -14.25
CA ALA A 238 -13.49 -20.88 -13.38
C ALA A 238 -13.11 -22.37 -13.49
N ALA A 239 -12.84 -22.87 -14.69
CA ALA A 239 -12.39 -24.24 -14.90
C ALA A 239 -11.02 -24.52 -14.25
N LEU A 240 -10.06 -23.60 -14.41
CA LEU A 240 -8.74 -23.69 -13.79
C LEU A 240 -8.83 -23.67 -12.26
N VAL A 241 -9.73 -22.85 -11.69
CA VAL A 241 -9.99 -22.79 -10.25
C VAL A 241 -10.62 -24.09 -9.76
N ARG A 242 -11.67 -24.58 -10.44
CA ARG A 242 -12.35 -25.84 -10.09
C ARG A 242 -11.38 -27.01 -10.06
N ASP A 243 -10.53 -27.14 -11.06
CA ASP A 243 -9.53 -28.20 -11.13
C ASP A 243 -8.56 -28.17 -9.94
N ALA A 244 -8.08 -26.97 -9.56
CA ALA A 244 -7.21 -26.82 -8.40
C ALA A 244 -7.91 -27.22 -7.08
N VAL A 245 -9.18 -26.83 -6.91
CA VAL A 245 -9.97 -27.18 -5.72
C VAL A 245 -10.29 -28.68 -5.67
N ALA A 246 -10.67 -29.27 -6.80
CA ALA A 246 -10.93 -30.71 -6.92
C ALA A 246 -9.68 -31.56 -6.61
N ALA A 247 -8.48 -31.03 -6.90
CA ALA A 247 -7.21 -31.63 -6.54
C ALA A 247 -6.79 -31.41 -5.06
N GLY A 248 -7.67 -30.85 -4.22
CA GLY A 248 -7.41 -30.56 -2.81
C GLY A 248 -6.58 -29.30 -2.55
N GLY A 249 -6.42 -28.46 -3.57
CA GLY A 249 -5.74 -27.17 -3.49
C GLY A 249 -6.66 -26.02 -3.11
N GLN A 250 -6.05 -24.86 -2.86
CA GLN A 250 -6.73 -23.56 -2.88
C GLN A 250 -6.28 -22.78 -4.11
N ALA A 251 -7.09 -21.83 -4.56
CA ALA A 251 -6.78 -21.01 -5.73
C ALA A 251 -6.90 -19.50 -5.46
N LEU A 252 -6.02 -18.73 -6.09
CA LEU A 252 -6.17 -17.27 -6.22
C LEU A 252 -6.47 -16.93 -7.68
N ALA A 253 -7.43 -16.05 -7.91
CA ALA A 253 -7.75 -15.55 -9.24
C ALA A 253 -7.62 -14.02 -9.28
N PHE A 254 -6.65 -13.50 -10.02
CA PHE A 254 -6.41 -12.06 -10.17
C PHE A 254 -7.14 -11.50 -11.39
N VAL A 255 -7.85 -10.38 -11.19
CA VAL A 255 -8.65 -9.71 -12.22
C VAL A 255 -8.46 -8.19 -12.18
N ARG A 256 -8.73 -7.51 -13.28
CA ARG A 256 -8.39 -6.09 -13.50
C ARG A 256 -9.18 -5.08 -12.66
N SER A 257 -10.31 -5.46 -12.07
CA SER A 257 -11.15 -4.50 -11.34
C SER A 257 -11.98 -5.14 -10.25
N ARG A 258 -12.41 -4.31 -9.29
CA ARG A 258 -13.27 -4.71 -8.16
C ARG A 258 -14.53 -5.44 -8.62
N ARG A 259 -15.22 -4.85 -9.60
CA ARG A 259 -16.44 -5.42 -10.19
C ARG A 259 -16.22 -6.79 -10.83
N GLU A 260 -15.05 -7.00 -11.44
CA GLU A 260 -14.70 -8.30 -12.01
C GLU A 260 -14.40 -9.34 -10.94
N ALA A 261 -13.77 -8.93 -9.82
CA ALA A 261 -13.49 -9.83 -8.70
C ALA A 261 -14.80 -10.34 -8.08
N GLU A 262 -15.75 -9.43 -7.86
CA GLU A 262 -17.07 -9.77 -7.34
C GLU A 262 -17.85 -10.68 -8.31
N ARG A 263 -17.80 -10.41 -9.62
CA ARG A 263 -18.49 -11.23 -10.64
C ARG A 263 -17.93 -12.63 -10.76
N LEU A 264 -16.60 -12.75 -10.75
CA LEU A 264 -15.95 -14.05 -10.81
C LEU A 264 -16.27 -14.87 -9.55
N ALA A 265 -16.28 -14.24 -8.37
CA ALA A 265 -16.69 -14.89 -7.14
C ALA A 265 -18.15 -15.38 -7.21
N ASP A 266 -19.08 -14.52 -7.64
CA ASP A 266 -20.49 -14.90 -7.79
C ASP A 266 -20.68 -16.08 -8.74
N ARG A 267 -19.91 -16.14 -9.83
CA ARG A 267 -19.95 -17.24 -10.78
C ARG A 267 -19.42 -18.54 -10.17
N LEU A 268 -18.27 -18.47 -9.50
CA LEU A 268 -17.62 -19.62 -8.85
C LEU A 268 -18.44 -20.19 -7.68
N ARG A 269 -19.26 -19.36 -7.04
CA ARG A 269 -20.22 -19.79 -6.01
C ARG A 269 -21.15 -20.90 -6.50
N GLU A 270 -21.53 -20.87 -7.78
CA GLU A 270 -22.45 -21.85 -8.39
C GLU A 270 -21.81 -23.25 -8.57
N ASP A 271 -20.49 -23.35 -8.43
CA ASP A 271 -19.73 -24.58 -8.70
C ASP A 271 -19.62 -25.51 -7.48
N GLY A 272 -20.20 -25.15 -6.33
CA GLY A 272 -20.24 -26.03 -5.15
C GLY A 272 -18.86 -26.28 -4.50
N LEU A 273 -17.95 -25.31 -4.58
CA LEU A 273 -16.54 -25.48 -4.22
C LEU A 273 -16.30 -25.83 -2.74
N ALA A 274 -17.14 -25.33 -1.81
CA ALA A 274 -17.05 -25.72 -0.41
C ALA A 274 -17.34 -27.21 -0.17
N GLU A 275 -18.26 -27.80 -0.92
CA GLU A 275 -18.54 -29.24 -0.83
C GLU A 275 -17.38 -30.04 -1.43
N ALA A 276 -16.90 -29.62 -2.60
CA ALA A 276 -15.75 -30.26 -3.26
C ALA A 276 -14.48 -30.25 -2.39
N ALA A 277 -14.24 -29.17 -1.65
CA ALA A 277 -13.12 -29.04 -0.72
C ALA A 277 -13.38 -29.68 0.66
N GLY A 278 -14.62 -30.06 0.97
CA GLY A 278 -14.99 -30.63 2.27
C GLY A 278 -15.02 -29.60 3.42
N ILE A 279 -15.23 -28.32 3.13
CA ILE A 279 -15.15 -27.20 4.10
C ILE A 279 -16.50 -26.53 4.38
N GLY A 280 -17.62 -27.15 4.00
CA GLY A 280 -18.95 -26.52 4.07
C GLY A 280 -19.34 -25.93 5.44
N MET A 281 -18.96 -26.58 6.55
CA MET A 281 -19.23 -26.05 7.90
C MET A 281 -18.35 -24.83 8.21
N ASP A 282 -17.06 -24.89 7.86
CA ASP A 282 -16.12 -23.80 8.08
C ASP A 282 -16.48 -22.58 7.24
N ALA A 283 -16.81 -22.80 5.97
CA ALA A 283 -17.28 -21.79 5.02
C ALA A 283 -18.55 -21.09 5.53
N ALA A 284 -19.51 -21.84 6.07
CA ALA A 284 -20.70 -21.27 6.70
C ALA A 284 -20.36 -20.41 7.93
N ALA A 285 -19.41 -20.84 8.76
CA ALA A 285 -18.94 -20.05 9.90
C ALA A 285 -18.21 -18.77 9.45
N VAL A 286 -17.42 -18.82 8.38
CA VAL A 286 -16.79 -17.62 7.80
C VAL A 286 -17.85 -16.64 7.29
N ALA A 287 -18.93 -17.13 6.68
CA ALA A 287 -20.02 -16.26 6.25
C ALA A 287 -20.66 -15.49 7.42
N GLU A 288 -20.86 -16.14 8.58
CA GLU A 288 -21.33 -15.45 9.79
C GLU A 288 -20.30 -14.43 10.30
N GLU A 289 -19.01 -14.77 10.34
CA GLU A 289 -17.95 -13.82 10.72
C GLU A 289 -17.94 -12.57 9.82
N VAL A 290 -18.18 -12.74 8.51
CA VAL A 290 -18.30 -11.62 7.57
C VAL A 290 -19.52 -10.75 7.88
N ARG A 291 -20.68 -11.35 8.18
CA ARG A 291 -21.89 -10.58 8.55
C ARG A 291 -21.71 -9.83 9.87
N ASP A 292 -21.06 -10.46 10.85
CA ASP A 292 -20.75 -9.87 12.15
C ASP A 292 -19.80 -8.66 12.01
N ALA A 293 -18.94 -8.67 11.00
CA ALA A 293 -18.03 -7.56 10.71
C ALA A 293 -18.70 -6.38 9.96
N GLY A 294 -19.94 -6.51 9.46
CA GLY A 294 -20.70 -5.36 8.94
C GLY A 294 -21.81 -5.69 7.94
N GLY A 295 -22.92 -4.95 8.00
CA GLY A 295 -24.17 -5.22 7.28
C GLY A 295 -24.37 -4.55 5.92
N THR A 296 -23.30 -4.07 5.26
CA THR A 296 -23.42 -3.43 3.92
C THR A 296 -23.85 -4.43 2.84
N GLU A 297 -24.47 -3.96 1.74
CA GLU A 297 -24.82 -4.82 0.58
C GLU A 297 -23.61 -5.62 0.05
N MET A 298 -22.43 -4.97 0.01
CA MET A 298 -21.18 -5.61 -0.37
C MET A 298 -20.73 -6.68 0.65
N GLY A 299 -20.92 -6.42 1.95
CA GLY A 299 -20.66 -7.38 3.02
C GLY A 299 -21.57 -8.61 2.95
N GLU A 300 -22.87 -8.41 2.69
CA GLU A 300 -23.80 -9.54 2.52
C GLU A 300 -23.45 -10.37 1.29
N ARG A 301 -23.15 -9.72 0.15
CA ARG A 301 -22.69 -10.44 -1.06
C ARG A 301 -21.38 -11.19 -0.82
N LEU A 302 -20.47 -10.65 -0.01
CA LEU A 302 -19.25 -11.36 0.41
C LEU A 302 -19.60 -12.59 1.27
N ALA A 303 -20.49 -12.44 2.25
CA ALA A 303 -20.94 -13.55 3.11
C ALA A 303 -21.66 -14.65 2.31
N GLU A 304 -22.50 -14.26 1.34
CA GLU A 304 -23.16 -15.21 0.44
C GLU A 304 -22.15 -16.01 -0.38
N ASN A 305 -21.06 -15.41 -0.85
CA ASN A 305 -19.99 -16.13 -1.53
C ASN A 305 -19.18 -17.01 -0.55
N ALA A 306 -18.86 -16.47 0.63
CA ALA A 306 -18.05 -17.15 1.64
C ALA A 306 -18.69 -18.46 2.11
N ALA A 307 -20.03 -18.52 2.19
CA ALA A 307 -20.78 -19.73 2.51
C ALA A 307 -20.52 -20.90 1.55
N TRP A 308 -20.00 -20.62 0.35
CA TRP A 308 -19.63 -21.60 -0.67
C TRP A 308 -18.11 -21.75 -0.85
N GLY A 309 -17.32 -21.22 0.09
CA GLY A 309 -15.87 -21.36 0.10
C GLY A 309 -15.17 -20.41 -0.88
N VAL A 310 -15.86 -19.39 -1.37
CA VAL A 310 -15.34 -18.40 -2.34
C VAL A 310 -15.43 -17.01 -1.73
N ALA A 311 -14.41 -16.18 -1.90
CA ALA A 311 -14.46 -14.78 -1.49
C ALA A 311 -13.92 -13.88 -2.60
N PHE A 312 -14.38 -12.63 -2.65
CA PHE A 312 -13.71 -11.58 -3.40
C PHE A 312 -12.89 -10.68 -2.47
N HIS A 313 -11.78 -10.11 -2.97
CA HIS A 313 -10.88 -9.25 -2.19
C HIS A 313 -10.41 -8.03 -2.99
N HIS A 314 -10.68 -6.83 -2.47
CA HIS A 314 -10.21 -5.58 -3.04
C HIS A 314 -10.35 -4.41 -2.06
N ALA A 315 -9.75 -3.25 -2.39
CA ALA A 315 -9.78 -2.03 -1.58
C ALA A 315 -11.18 -1.49 -1.23
N GLY A 316 -12.22 -1.82 -2.01
CA GLY A 316 -13.60 -1.42 -1.72
C GLY A 316 -14.24 -2.08 -0.48
N LEU A 317 -13.68 -3.20 0.01
CA LEU A 317 -14.14 -3.86 1.24
C LEU A 317 -13.74 -3.06 2.49
N ARG A 318 -14.40 -3.31 3.62
CA ARG A 318 -13.92 -2.83 4.93
C ARG A 318 -12.63 -3.55 5.31
N SER A 319 -11.81 -2.91 6.15
CA SER A 319 -10.60 -3.54 6.71
C SER A 319 -10.91 -4.84 7.44
N ASP A 320 -11.98 -4.86 8.25
CA ASP A 320 -12.41 -6.05 8.99
C ASP A 320 -12.79 -7.21 8.06
N HIS A 321 -13.51 -6.92 6.96
CA HIS A 321 -13.85 -7.95 5.96
C HIS A 321 -12.62 -8.53 5.29
N ARG A 322 -11.64 -7.69 4.93
CA ARG A 322 -10.38 -8.17 4.34
C ARG A 322 -9.64 -9.09 5.31
N ALA A 323 -9.53 -8.71 6.58
CA ALA A 323 -8.88 -9.51 7.61
C ALA A 323 -9.55 -10.88 7.80
N VAL A 324 -10.90 -10.93 7.81
CA VAL A 324 -11.65 -12.20 7.89
C VAL A 324 -11.34 -13.09 6.68
N VAL A 325 -11.38 -12.56 5.45
CA VAL A 325 -11.10 -13.32 4.22
C VAL A 325 -9.67 -13.85 4.21
N GLU A 326 -8.68 -13.01 4.52
CA GLU A 326 -7.26 -13.37 4.54
C GLU A 326 -6.96 -14.47 5.57
N ARG A 327 -7.47 -14.30 6.80
CA ARG A 327 -7.36 -15.30 7.86
C ARG A 327 -8.04 -16.62 7.47
N ALA A 328 -9.29 -16.55 7.02
CA ALA A 328 -10.07 -17.74 6.67
C ALA A 328 -9.42 -18.53 5.52
N PHE A 329 -8.80 -17.85 4.55
CA PHE A 329 -8.05 -18.51 3.48
C PHE A 329 -6.77 -19.17 4.02
N ARG A 330 -6.00 -18.50 4.88
CA ARG A 330 -4.81 -19.10 5.51
C ARG A 330 -5.16 -20.33 6.36
N GLU A 331 -6.28 -20.29 7.07
CA GLU A 331 -6.83 -21.38 7.87
C GLU A 331 -7.52 -22.47 7.03
N ARG A 332 -7.55 -22.34 5.69
CA ARG A 332 -8.19 -23.28 4.75
C ARG A 332 -9.71 -23.43 4.94
N ARG A 333 -10.34 -22.41 5.50
CA ARG A 333 -11.80 -22.27 5.65
C ARG A 333 -12.45 -21.64 4.42
N LEU A 334 -11.64 -21.14 3.49
CA LEU A 334 -12.02 -20.73 2.13
C LEU A 334 -11.13 -21.46 1.10
N SER A 335 -11.71 -21.84 -0.03
CA SER A 335 -11.02 -22.51 -1.13
C SER A 335 -10.47 -21.53 -2.18
N VAL A 336 -11.13 -20.40 -2.36
CA VAL A 336 -10.83 -19.46 -3.46
C VAL A 336 -10.91 -18.00 -3.01
N ILE A 337 -9.96 -17.18 -3.45
CA ILE A 337 -10.09 -15.73 -3.46
C ILE A 337 -10.00 -15.19 -4.89
N CYS A 338 -10.99 -14.39 -5.30
CA CYS A 338 -10.96 -13.57 -6.50
C CYS A 338 -10.53 -12.14 -6.13
N ALA A 339 -9.40 -11.67 -6.62
CA ALA A 339 -8.80 -10.42 -6.13
C ALA A 339 -8.37 -9.46 -7.23
N THR A 340 -8.32 -8.17 -6.87
CA THR A 340 -7.52 -7.20 -7.63
C THR A 340 -6.02 -7.37 -7.33
N PRO A 341 -5.10 -6.90 -8.20
CA PRO A 341 -3.65 -6.97 -7.99
C PRO A 341 -3.15 -6.51 -6.62
N THR A 342 -3.89 -5.63 -5.95
CA THR A 342 -3.60 -5.14 -4.60
C THR A 342 -3.35 -6.24 -3.56
N LEU A 343 -3.92 -7.43 -3.72
CA LEU A 343 -3.68 -8.57 -2.81
C LEU A 343 -2.29 -9.19 -3.00
N ALA A 344 -1.69 -9.07 -4.19
CA ALA A 344 -0.37 -9.61 -4.48
C ALA A 344 0.73 -8.87 -3.71
N ALA A 345 0.49 -7.62 -3.34
CA ALA A 345 1.41 -6.82 -2.53
C ALA A 345 1.17 -7.07 -1.03
N GLY A 346 2.12 -7.76 -0.38
CA GLY A 346 2.24 -7.71 1.08
C GLY A 346 1.18 -8.42 1.91
N VAL A 347 0.56 -9.51 1.42
CA VAL A 347 -0.26 -10.41 2.26
C VAL A 347 0.21 -11.85 2.10
N ASN A 348 0.43 -12.56 3.22
CA ASN A 348 0.83 -13.96 3.22
C ASN A 348 -0.35 -14.92 3.00
N VAL A 349 -0.80 -15.04 1.75
CA VAL A 349 -1.88 -15.93 1.28
C VAL A 349 -1.41 -16.85 0.13
N PRO A 350 -0.53 -17.84 0.38
CA PRO A 350 -0.11 -18.77 -0.68
C PRO A 350 -1.25 -19.72 -1.07
N ALA A 351 -1.30 -20.11 -2.34
CA ALA A 351 -2.30 -21.01 -2.90
C ALA A 351 -1.65 -22.07 -3.79
N ARG A 352 -2.32 -23.20 -4.03
CA ARG A 352 -1.76 -24.22 -4.94
C ARG A 352 -1.69 -23.70 -6.37
N ARG A 353 -2.74 -23.01 -6.81
CA ARG A 353 -2.82 -22.42 -8.14
C ARG A 353 -3.12 -20.93 -8.06
N VAL A 354 -2.40 -20.14 -8.85
CA VAL A 354 -2.71 -18.75 -9.13
C VAL A 354 -3.17 -18.65 -10.58
N VAL A 355 -4.26 -17.94 -10.83
CA VAL A 355 -4.76 -17.65 -12.18
C VAL A 355 -4.76 -16.13 -12.35
N VAL A 356 -3.97 -15.61 -13.28
CA VAL A 356 -3.97 -14.19 -13.64
C VAL A 356 -4.83 -14.04 -14.89
N ARG A 357 -6.08 -13.61 -14.72
CA ARG A 357 -7.04 -13.52 -15.81
C ARG A 357 -6.81 -12.31 -16.70
N ASP A 358 -6.53 -11.16 -16.10
CA ASP A 358 -6.38 -9.90 -16.81
C ASP A 358 -4.96 -9.34 -16.59
N GLN A 359 -4.21 -9.15 -17.66
CA GLN A 359 -2.80 -8.69 -17.62
C GLN A 359 -2.65 -7.24 -18.13
N GLN A 360 -3.76 -6.53 -18.29
CA GLN A 360 -3.82 -5.14 -18.74
C GLN A 360 -4.71 -4.27 -17.85
N ARG A 361 -4.33 -3.01 -17.66
CA ARG A 361 -5.08 -2.00 -16.90
C ARG A 361 -5.32 -0.74 -17.72
N TYR A 362 -6.37 0.01 -17.38
CA TYR A 362 -6.70 1.27 -18.03
C TYR A 362 -6.11 2.44 -17.22
N THR A 363 -5.32 3.30 -17.86
CA THR A 363 -4.60 4.43 -17.23
C THR A 363 -5.28 5.78 -17.48
N GLY A 364 -6.55 5.79 -17.90
CA GLY A 364 -7.27 7.01 -18.27
C GLY A 364 -6.95 7.51 -19.68
N THR A 365 -5.74 7.27 -20.16
CA THR A 365 -5.28 7.63 -21.51
C THR A 365 -5.29 6.45 -22.47
N GLY A 366 -5.16 5.22 -21.96
CA GLY A 366 -5.14 4.00 -22.76
C GLY A 366 -5.18 2.74 -21.90
N THR A 367 -5.12 1.60 -22.58
CA THR A 367 -4.89 0.30 -21.94
C THR A 367 -3.40 0.01 -22.00
N GLU A 368 -2.82 -0.36 -20.87
CA GLU A 368 -1.41 -0.68 -20.71
C GLU A 368 -1.25 -2.06 -20.09
N TRP A 369 -0.20 -2.77 -20.50
CA TRP A 369 0.20 -4.02 -19.87
C TRP A 369 0.64 -3.78 -18.42
N LEU A 370 0.36 -4.75 -17.55
CA LEU A 370 0.93 -4.75 -16.21
C LEU A 370 2.46 -4.87 -16.27
N PRO A 371 3.18 -4.30 -15.29
CA PRO A 371 4.60 -4.56 -15.11
C PRO A 371 4.86 -6.06 -14.90
N VAL A 372 5.96 -6.57 -15.43
CA VAL A 372 6.40 -7.96 -15.27
C VAL A 372 6.57 -8.29 -13.79
N LEU A 373 7.17 -7.37 -13.02
CA LEU A 373 7.31 -7.53 -11.57
C LEU A 373 5.95 -7.74 -10.86
N GLU A 374 4.91 -7.00 -11.25
CA GLU A 374 3.57 -7.08 -10.65
C GLU A 374 2.94 -8.46 -10.92
N VAL A 375 3.07 -8.97 -12.16
CA VAL A 375 2.58 -10.31 -12.53
C VAL A 375 3.40 -11.41 -11.85
N HIS A 376 4.73 -11.26 -11.79
CA HIS A 376 5.60 -12.22 -11.09
C HIS A 376 5.31 -12.29 -9.59
N GLN A 377 4.95 -11.17 -8.95
CA GLN A 377 4.49 -11.16 -7.56
C GLN A 377 3.18 -11.93 -7.37
N MET A 378 2.24 -11.85 -8.32
CA MET A 378 1.04 -12.68 -8.32
C MET A 378 1.40 -14.16 -8.45
N CYS A 379 2.19 -14.51 -9.48
CA CYS A 379 2.61 -15.88 -9.75
C CYS A 379 3.37 -16.49 -8.57
N GLY A 380 4.21 -15.72 -7.89
CA GLY A 380 4.96 -16.13 -6.70
C GLY A 380 4.11 -16.48 -5.48
N ARG A 381 2.78 -16.27 -5.51
CA ARG A 381 1.84 -16.79 -4.50
C ARG A 381 1.45 -18.24 -4.75
N ALA A 382 1.82 -18.83 -5.89
CA ALA A 382 1.56 -20.23 -6.19
C ALA A 382 2.58 -21.16 -5.50
N GLY A 383 2.07 -22.23 -4.90
CA GLY A 383 2.83 -23.20 -4.12
C GLY A 383 2.80 -22.88 -2.62
N ARG A 384 2.18 -23.76 -1.82
CA ARG A 384 2.19 -23.65 -0.35
C ARG A 384 3.35 -24.48 0.23
N PRO A 385 4.32 -23.86 0.92
CA PRO A 385 5.41 -24.58 1.57
C PRO A 385 4.89 -25.73 2.45
N HIS A 386 5.56 -26.88 2.39
CA HIS A 386 5.24 -28.12 3.13
C HIS A 386 3.90 -28.80 2.79
N LEU A 387 3.10 -28.23 1.90
CA LEU A 387 1.73 -28.68 1.61
C LEU A 387 1.56 -29.09 0.16
N ASP A 388 2.13 -28.33 -0.77
CA ASP A 388 2.05 -28.63 -2.20
C ASP A 388 3.40 -29.14 -2.72
N PRO A 389 3.40 -30.13 -3.64
CA PRO A 389 4.62 -30.60 -4.29
C PRO A 389 5.19 -29.60 -5.30
N TYR A 390 4.33 -28.74 -5.85
CA TYR A 390 4.63 -27.66 -6.78
C TYR A 390 3.48 -26.65 -6.77
N GLY A 391 3.76 -25.41 -7.16
CA GLY A 391 2.77 -24.36 -7.44
C GLY A 391 2.56 -24.19 -8.94
N GLU A 392 1.35 -23.80 -9.35
CA GLU A 392 1.05 -23.46 -10.74
C GLU A 392 0.55 -22.02 -10.84
N ALA A 393 1.15 -21.23 -11.72
CA ALA A 393 0.68 -19.91 -12.10
C ALA A 393 0.23 -19.93 -13.56
N VAL A 394 -1.03 -19.56 -13.83
CA VAL A 394 -1.61 -19.63 -15.17
C VAL A 394 -2.08 -18.24 -15.61
N LEU A 395 -1.53 -17.74 -16.72
CA LEU A 395 -1.97 -16.53 -17.39
C LEU A 395 -3.09 -16.89 -18.38
N VAL A 396 -4.26 -16.26 -18.28
CA VAL A 396 -5.37 -16.49 -19.21
C VAL A 396 -5.21 -15.59 -20.42
N GLY A 397 -5.10 -16.19 -21.60
CA GLY A 397 -5.13 -15.51 -22.88
C GLY A 397 -5.95 -16.29 -23.90
N ASP A 398 -5.85 -15.86 -25.16
CA ASP A 398 -6.40 -16.50 -26.34
C ASP A 398 -5.30 -16.87 -27.35
N ALA A 399 -5.69 -17.35 -28.52
CA ALA A 399 -4.74 -17.77 -29.55
C ALA A 399 -3.91 -16.59 -30.12
N ASP A 400 -4.45 -15.37 -30.07
CA ASP A 400 -3.82 -14.18 -30.65
C ASP A 400 -2.78 -13.57 -29.70
N ASP A 401 -3.01 -13.62 -28.38
CA ASP A 401 -2.09 -13.04 -27.37
C ASP A 401 -1.16 -14.04 -26.66
N ARG A 402 -1.36 -15.36 -26.85
CA ARG A 402 -0.54 -16.42 -26.22
C ARG A 402 0.97 -16.17 -26.30
N ASP A 403 1.48 -15.91 -27.50
CA ASP A 403 2.92 -15.73 -27.73
C ASP A 403 3.44 -14.43 -27.06
N GLU A 404 2.61 -13.38 -27.01
CA GLU A 404 2.94 -12.14 -26.32
C GLU A 404 2.98 -12.34 -24.81
N LEU A 405 1.98 -13.03 -24.24
CA LEU A 405 1.94 -13.38 -22.82
C LEU A 405 3.15 -14.24 -22.41
N TRP A 406 3.49 -15.23 -23.24
CA TRP A 406 4.64 -16.10 -23.04
C TRP A 406 5.94 -15.29 -23.01
N THR A 407 6.20 -14.53 -24.07
CA THR A 407 7.43 -13.72 -24.20
C THR A 407 7.54 -12.70 -23.07
N ARG A 408 6.42 -12.07 -22.68
CA ARG A 408 6.41 -10.97 -21.72
C ARG A 408 6.54 -11.43 -20.28
N TYR A 409 5.85 -12.51 -19.89
CA TYR A 409 5.69 -12.86 -18.47
C TYR A 409 6.24 -14.23 -18.10
N VAL A 410 6.38 -15.16 -19.04
CA VAL A 410 7.00 -16.48 -18.78
C VAL A 410 8.50 -16.40 -19.01
N GLU A 411 8.93 -15.83 -20.14
CA GLU A 411 10.35 -15.64 -20.47
C GLU A 411 10.89 -14.27 -20.03
N GLY A 412 10.00 -13.30 -19.82
CA GLY A 412 10.39 -11.94 -19.48
C GLY A 412 10.90 -11.80 -18.05
N GLU A 413 11.93 -10.97 -17.88
CA GLU A 413 12.49 -10.62 -16.58
C GLU A 413 11.84 -9.36 -16.01
N PRO A 414 11.72 -9.23 -14.67
CA PRO A 414 11.19 -8.03 -14.02
C PRO A 414 11.93 -6.76 -14.43
N GLU A 415 11.21 -5.63 -14.52
CA GLU A 415 11.81 -4.36 -14.91
C GLU A 415 12.86 -3.85 -13.90
N ALA A 416 13.82 -3.07 -14.40
CA ALA A 416 14.76 -2.34 -13.56
C ALA A 416 14.05 -1.31 -12.67
N VAL A 417 14.48 -1.20 -11.42
CA VAL A 417 14.00 -0.16 -10.50
C VAL A 417 14.55 1.19 -10.92
N GLU A 418 13.65 2.12 -11.25
CA GLU A 418 13.97 3.50 -11.61
C GLU A 418 13.43 4.49 -10.58
N SER A 419 14.30 5.35 -10.05
CA SER A 419 13.89 6.38 -9.10
C SER A 419 12.82 7.32 -9.69
N GLN A 420 11.76 7.55 -8.92
CA GLN A 420 10.70 8.50 -9.22
C GLN A 420 10.94 9.90 -8.63
N LEU A 421 12.11 10.16 -8.03
CA LEU A 421 12.40 11.40 -7.31
C LEU A 421 12.32 12.66 -8.17
N ARG A 422 12.42 12.54 -9.51
CA ARG A 422 12.28 13.69 -10.42
C ARG A 422 10.85 14.23 -10.51
N ASP A 423 9.86 13.52 -9.97
CA ASP A 423 8.51 14.05 -9.86
C ASP A 423 8.53 15.40 -9.13
N ARG A 424 7.91 16.41 -9.75
CA ARG A 424 7.98 17.79 -9.25
C ARG A 424 7.23 17.94 -7.93
N GLY A 425 6.14 17.18 -7.73
CA GLY A 425 5.38 17.18 -6.46
C GLY A 425 6.18 16.57 -5.32
N ALA A 426 6.88 15.47 -5.58
CA ALA A 426 7.81 14.85 -4.64
C ALA A 426 8.95 15.80 -4.28
N LEU A 427 9.60 16.43 -5.27
CA LEU A 427 10.67 17.39 -4.99
C LEU A 427 10.22 18.58 -4.16
N ARG A 428 9.02 19.13 -4.41
CA ARG A 428 8.45 20.20 -3.55
C ARG A 428 8.30 19.75 -2.11
N THR A 429 7.68 18.58 -1.91
CA THR A 429 7.41 18.02 -0.59
C THR A 429 8.71 17.77 0.18
N HIS A 430 9.67 17.09 -0.45
CA HIS A 430 10.93 16.74 0.22
C HIS A 430 11.88 17.94 0.35
N THR A 431 11.91 18.88 -0.60
CA THR A 431 12.69 20.13 -0.45
C THR A 431 12.19 20.94 0.74
N LEU A 432 10.87 21.11 0.87
CA LEU A 432 10.29 21.78 2.03
C LEU A 432 10.66 21.05 3.33
N ALA A 433 10.55 19.71 3.36
CA ALA A 433 10.88 18.92 4.54
C ALA A 433 12.36 19.04 4.95
N LEU A 434 13.29 18.96 4.00
CA LEU A 434 14.72 19.12 4.26
C LEU A 434 15.05 20.50 4.85
N VAL A 435 14.38 21.56 4.39
CA VAL A 435 14.59 22.91 4.92
C VAL A 435 13.89 23.10 6.27
N ALA A 436 12.64 22.64 6.42
CA ALA A 436 11.86 22.77 7.65
C ALA A 436 12.47 22.00 8.83
N THR A 437 13.13 20.87 8.55
CA THR A 437 13.84 20.07 9.57
C THR A 437 15.25 20.57 9.87
N GLY A 438 15.72 21.63 9.18
CA GLY A 438 17.05 22.20 9.35
C GLY A 438 18.18 21.37 8.73
N ILE A 439 17.88 20.32 7.96
CA ILE A 439 18.89 19.53 7.24
C ILE A 439 19.57 20.39 6.14
N ALA A 440 18.81 21.30 5.53
CA ALA A 440 19.31 22.21 4.50
C ALA A 440 18.89 23.67 4.76
N GLY A 441 19.85 24.60 4.65
CA GLY A 441 19.59 26.05 4.72
C GLY A 441 19.90 26.81 3.42
N SER A 442 20.16 26.09 2.32
CA SER A 442 20.50 26.66 1.02
C SER A 442 20.20 25.65 -0.10
N GLN A 443 20.11 26.12 -1.35
CA GLN A 443 19.98 25.22 -2.52
C GLN A 443 21.11 24.19 -2.58
N ALA A 444 22.35 24.60 -2.28
CA ALA A 444 23.49 23.68 -2.22
C ALA A 444 23.31 22.61 -1.12
N GLY A 445 22.77 22.99 0.04
CA GLY A 445 22.46 22.05 1.11
C GLY A 445 21.34 21.07 0.74
N VAL A 446 20.32 21.53 0.01
CA VAL A 446 19.27 20.63 -0.51
C VAL A 446 19.87 19.62 -1.49
N LEU A 447 20.72 20.08 -2.42
CA LEU A 447 21.40 19.20 -3.37
C LEU A 447 22.34 18.20 -2.69
N ASP A 448 23.04 18.62 -1.63
CA ASP A 448 23.88 17.72 -0.82
C ASP A 448 23.03 16.63 -0.13
N ALA A 449 21.89 17.00 0.45
CA ALA A 449 20.97 16.04 1.05
C ALA A 449 20.41 15.06 0.02
N LEU A 450 19.98 15.55 -1.15
CA LEU A 450 19.53 14.72 -2.26
C LEU A 450 20.66 13.89 -2.90
N GLY A 451 21.93 14.26 -2.69
CA GLY A 451 23.09 13.51 -3.15
C GLY A 451 23.20 12.11 -2.54
N GLY A 452 22.55 11.86 -1.40
CA GLY A 452 22.49 10.55 -0.75
C GLY A 452 21.39 9.62 -1.25
N THR A 453 20.60 10.03 -2.23
CA THR A 453 19.42 9.26 -2.70
C THR A 453 19.77 8.27 -3.81
N PHE A 454 18.88 7.31 -4.06
CA PHE A 454 19.05 6.31 -5.13
C PHE A 454 19.20 6.99 -6.49
N TYR A 455 18.40 8.02 -6.78
CA TYR A 455 18.50 8.85 -7.97
C TYR A 455 19.91 9.39 -8.22
N ALA A 456 20.53 9.95 -7.18
CA ALA A 456 21.86 10.56 -7.27
C ALA A 456 22.97 9.52 -7.45
N SER A 457 22.81 8.32 -6.88
CA SER A 457 23.75 7.20 -7.08
C SER A 457 23.76 6.67 -8.51
N ARG A 458 22.64 6.80 -9.24
CA ARG A 458 22.44 6.26 -10.59
C ARG A 458 22.82 7.22 -11.71
N THR A 459 22.65 8.52 -11.48
CA THR A 459 22.76 9.52 -12.54
C THR A 459 24.17 10.14 -12.53
N PRO A 460 25.03 9.90 -13.54
CA PRO A 460 26.33 10.56 -13.61
C PRO A 460 26.12 12.06 -13.78
N ASN A 461 26.54 12.86 -12.79
CA ASN A 461 26.36 14.32 -12.76
C ASN A 461 24.87 14.74 -12.79
N PRO A 462 24.09 14.46 -11.72
CA PRO A 462 22.67 14.78 -11.68
C PRO A 462 22.48 16.30 -11.69
N ASP A 463 22.04 16.88 -12.81
CA ASP A 463 21.64 18.29 -12.86
C ASP A 463 20.24 18.46 -12.26
N LEU A 464 20.14 18.21 -10.95
CA LEU A 464 19.00 18.63 -10.13
C LEU A 464 19.05 20.13 -9.83
N GLY A 465 20.16 20.81 -10.12
CA GLY A 465 20.38 22.20 -9.73
C GLY A 465 19.29 23.12 -10.25
N GLY A 466 19.00 23.06 -11.55
CA GLY A 466 17.92 23.84 -12.15
C GLY A 466 16.54 23.52 -11.57
N VAL A 467 16.20 22.23 -11.48
CA VAL A 467 14.87 21.78 -11.00
C VAL A 467 14.64 22.14 -9.54
N VAL A 468 15.64 21.92 -8.68
CA VAL A 468 15.58 22.29 -7.25
C VAL A 468 15.50 23.81 -7.09
N GLY A 469 16.22 24.57 -7.92
CA GLY A 469 16.11 26.03 -7.93
C GLY A 469 14.69 26.52 -8.24
N ASP A 470 14.06 25.94 -9.26
CA ASP A 470 12.66 26.25 -9.60
C ASP A 470 11.70 25.84 -8.48
N VAL A 471 11.90 24.66 -7.89
CA VAL A 471 11.07 24.17 -6.76
C VAL A 471 11.19 25.09 -5.54
N ILE A 472 12.38 25.58 -5.22
CA ILE A 472 12.58 26.55 -4.14
C ILE A 472 11.81 27.84 -4.45
N ALA A 473 11.89 28.35 -5.70
CA ALA A 473 11.15 29.54 -6.10
C ALA A 473 9.64 29.36 -5.98
N GLU A 474 9.12 28.19 -6.38
CA GLU A 474 7.71 27.83 -6.20
C GLU A 474 7.33 27.78 -4.72
N LEU A 475 8.13 27.15 -3.86
CA LEU A 475 7.85 27.09 -2.43
C LEU A 475 7.88 28.48 -1.77
N ILE A 476 8.69 29.42 -2.28
CA ILE A 476 8.67 30.82 -1.84
C ILE A 476 7.38 31.52 -2.29
N ASP A 477 6.93 31.31 -3.54
CA ASP A 477 5.65 31.84 -4.05
C ASP A 477 4.45 31.30 -3.25
N MET A 478 4.53 30.04 -2.81
CA MET A 478 3.53 29.42 -1.93
C MET A 478 3.60 29.89 -0.46
N GLU A 479 4.48 30.84 -0.11
CA GLU A 479 4.73 31.29 1.27
C GLU A 479 5.27 30.18 2.22
N MET A 480 5.80 29.08 1.69
CA MET A 480 6.31 27.94 2.46
C MET A 480 7.77 28.13 2.86
N LEU A 481 8.56 28.72 1.97
CA LEU A 481 9.95 29.11 2.22
C LEU A 481 10.10 30.63 2.11
N ALA A 482 11.14 31.17 2.73
CA ALA A 482 11.53 32.56 2.59
C ALA A 482 13.05 32.68 2.45
N PRO A 483 13.55 33.74 1.77
CA PRO A 483 14.97 34.07 1.80
C PRO A 483 15.43 34.35 3.24
N ASP A 484 16.55 33.74 3.65
CA ASP A 484 17.19 33.99 4.95
C ASP A 484 18.67 34.33 4.72
N GLY A 485 18.99 35.64 4.72
CA GLY A 485 20.30 36.13 4.34
C GLY A 485 20.71 35.71 2.93
N SER A 486 21.75 34.86 2.81
CA SER A 486 22.18 34.25 1.55
C SER A 486 21.57 32.87 1.28
N GLY A 487 20.76 32.36 2.21
CA GLY A 487 20.16 31.04 2.16
C GLY A 487 18.63 31.09 2.09
N ILE A 488 18.02 30.00 2.54
CA ILE A 488 16.57 29.81 2.60
C ILE A 488 16.20 29.21 3.95
N ALA A 489 15.04 29.59 4.47
CA ALA A 489 14.46 29.02 5.67
C ALA A 489 12.98 28.72 5.45
N ALA A 490 12.44 27.76 6.18
CA ALA A 490 11.00 27.52 6.20
C ALA A 490 10.29 28.65 6.95
N THR A 491 9.17 29.12 6.42
CA THR A 491 8.28 30.00 7.17
C THR A 491 7.59 29.21 8.29
N GLU A 492 6.94 29.89 9.23
CA GLU A 492 6.11 29.18 10.24
C GLU A 492 5.03 28.32 9.58
N LEU A 493 4.43 28.83 8.49
CA LEU A 493 3.46 28.10 7.68
C LEU A 493 4.09 26.88 7.01
N GLY A 494 5.23 27.04 6.32
CA GLY A 494 5.90 25.93 5.65
C GLY A 494 6.39 24.86 6.63
N ALA A 495 6.89 25.26 7.80
CA ALA A 495 7.23 24.34 8.87
C ALA A 495 6.00 23.59 9.40
N GLN A 496 4.84 24.23 9.46
CA GLN A 496 3.60 23.58 9.86
C GLN A 496 3.09 22.61 8.78
N VAL A 497 3.09 23.01 7.52
CA VAL A 497 2.76 22.16 6.36
C VAL A 497 3.62 20.89 6.34
N SER A 498 4.93 21.05 6.53
CA SER A 498 5.87 19.92 6.61
C SER A 498 5.55 18.97 7.77
N ARG A 499 5.30 19.50 8.97
CA ARG A 499 4.98 18.71 10.19
C ARG A 499 3.65 17.97 10.11
N GLN A 500 2.66 18.56 9.44
CA GLN A 500 1.35 17.92 9.18
C GLN A 500 1.42 16.88 8.07
N TYR A 501 2.57 16.73 7.41
CA TYR A 501 2.80 15.78 6.31
C TYR A 501 1.88 16.00 5.09
N VAL A 502 1.43 17.24 4.87
CA VAL A 502 0.60 17.61 3.72
C VAL A 502 1.45 18.20 2.60
N LYS A 503 1.00 18.05 1.35
CA LYS A 503 1.68 18.63 0.19
C LYS A 503 1.70 20.16 0.29
N PRO A 504 2.77 20.84 -0.17
CA PRO A 504 2.82 22.30 -0.23
C PRO A 504 1.62 22.92 -0.97
N GLU A 505 1.15 22.29 -2.03
CA GLU A 505 -0.02 22.71 -2.81
C GLU A 505 -1.32 22.64 -1.99
N THR A 506 -1.48 21.58 -1.19
CA THR A 506 -2.57 21.44 -0.21
C THR A 506 -2.49 22.57 0.81
N GLY A 507 -1.31 22.81 1.39
CA GLY A 507 -1.10 23.91 2.34
C GLY A 507 -1.50 25.27 1.77
N ARG A 508 -1.09 25.58 0.53
CA ARG A 508 -1.47 26.82 -0.14
C ARG A 508 -2.99 26.93 -0.35
N LYS A 509 -3.63 25.86 -0.85
CA LYS A 509 -5.08 25.84 -1.08
C LYS A 509 -5.86 26.00 0.22
N LEU A 510 -5.47 25.29 1.29
CA LEU A 510 -6.08 25.41 2.60
C LEU A 510 -5.97 26.84 3.14
N VAL A 511 -4.79 27.46 3.11
CA VAL A 511 -4.63 28.85 3.57
C VAL A 511 -5.50 29.83 2.79
N ALA A 512 -5.59 29.69 1.46
CA ALA A 512 -6.46 30.52 0.65
C ALA A 512 -7.94 30.34 1.06
N GLY A 513 -8.41 29.11 1.16
CA GLY A 513 -9.78 28.81 1.55
C GLY A 513 -10.11 29.21 2.99
N LEU A 514 -9.18 29.04 3.95
CA LEU A 514 -9.34 29.50 5.34
C LEU A 514 -9.52 31.01 5.42
N ARG A 515 -8.75 31.78 4.63
CA ARG A 515 -8.90 33.24 4.53
C ARG A 515 -10.25 33.62 3.92
N THR A 516 -10.73 32.88 2.91
CA THR A 516 -12.07 33.08 2.35
C THR A 516 -13.16 32.78 3.37
N ALA A 517 -13.10 31.63 4.04
CA ALA A 517 -14.06 31.24 5.08
C ALA A 517 -14.14 32.26 6.22
N ALA A 518 -13.00 32.83 6.63
CA ALA A 518 -12.96 33.87 7.65
C ALA A 518 -13.65 35.19 7.22
N ALA A 519 -13.85 35.40 5.92
CA ALA A 519 -14.50 36.59 5.36
C ALA A 519 -15.97 36.36 4.95
N MET A 520 -16.46 35.12 5.02
CA MET A 520 -17.86 34.77 4.74
C MET A 520 -18.79 35.26 5.85
N ASP A 521 -20.10 35.27 5.59
CA ASP A 521 -21.10 35.49 6.65
C ASP A 521 -20.98 34.33 7.66
N PRO A 522 -20.83 34.60 8.97
CA PRO A 522 -20.70 33.54 9.97
C PRO A 522 -21.87 32.54 9.96
N ASP A 523 -23.07 32.95 9.54
CA ASP A 523 -24.23 32.07 9.43
C ASP A 523 -24.13 31.09 8.24
N ASP A 524 -23.28 31.39 7.25
CA ASP A 524 -23.03 30.54 6.07
C ASP A 524 -21.77 29.63 6.24
N VAL A 525 -21.01 29.79 7.33
CA VAL A 525 -19.82 28.96 7.59
C VAL A 525 -20.22 27.68 8.33
N THR A 526 -20.35 26.58 7.58
CA THR A 526 -20.90 25.30 8.08
C THR A 526 -19.90 24.15 7.99
N ALA A 527 -20.33 22.96 8.42
CA ALA A 527 -19.54 21.74 8.24
C ALA A 527 -19.22 21.48 6.75
N LEU A 528 -20.13 21.85 5.84
CA LEU A 528 -19.90 21.75 4.40
C LEU A 528 -18.75 22.66 3.96
N THR A 529 -18.63 23.87 4.51
CA THR A 529 -17.49 24.77 4.28
C THR A 529 -16.18 24.11 4.70
N ALA A 530 -16.13 23.57 5.92
CA ALA A 530 -14.96 22.89 6.45
C ALA A 530 -14.54 21.69 5.59
N LEU A 531 -15.52 20.90 5.14
CA LEU A 531 -15.29 19.71 4.32
C LEU A 531 -14.90 20.07 2.89
N GLU A 532 -15.48 21.11 2.27
CA GLU A 532 -15.09 21.56 0.94
C GLU A 532 -13.63 22.03 0.90
N LEU A 533 -13.19 22.75 1.94
CA LEU A 533 -11.80 23.19 2.09
C LEU A 533 -10.81 22.03 1.95
N VAL A 534 -11.05 20.93 2.68
CA VAL A 534 -10.12 19.79 2.70
C VAL A 534 -10.32 18.87 1.50
N CYS A 535 -11.55 18.70 1.03
CA CYS A 535 -11.85 17.87 -0.14
C CYS A 535 -11.30 18.44 -1.44
N ASN A 536 -11.15 19.77 -1.54
CA ASN A 536 -10.63 20.44 -2.74
C ASN A 536 -9.09 20.55 -2.74
N THR A 537 -8.39 19.60 -2.10
CA THR A 537 -6.92 19.61 -1.98
C THR A 537 -6.28 18.40 -2.67
N PRO A 538 -5.03 18.51 -3.18
CA PRO A 538 -4.32 17.38 -3.80
C PRO A 538 -4.02 16.16 -2.89
N ASP A 539 -4.22 16.29 -1.58
CA ASP A 539 -4.10 15.18 -0.63
C ASP A 539 -5.43 14.45 -0.38
N MET A 540 -6.56 15.05 -0.79
CA MET A 540 -7.80 14.30 -1.01
C MET A 540 -7.71 13.59 -2.36
N HIS A 541 -7.98 12.29 -2.41
CA HIS A 541 -7.95 11.52 -3.66
C HIS A 541 -9.25 11.63 -4.46
N ASP A 542 -9.10 11.37 -5.76
CA ASP A 542 -10.15 11.51 -6.76
C ASP A 542 -11.41 10.71 -6.41
N THR A 543 -12.54 11.40 -6.53
CA THR A 543 -13.86 10.80 -6.48
C THR A 543 -14.45 10.91 -7.86
N TYR A 544 -14.86 9.79 -8.45
CA TYR A 544 -15.50 9.84 -9.76
C TYR A 544 -16.90 10.46 -9.69
N LEU A 545 -17.18 11.41 -10.58
CA LEU A 545 -18.54 11.91 -10.81
C LEU A 545 -19.16 11.27 -12.05
N GLY A 546 -20.15 10.41 -11.84
CA GLY A 546 -20.88 9.78 -12.94
C GLY A 546 -21.73 10.78 -13.73
N GLU A 547 -21.94 10.52 -15.02
CA GLU A 547 -22.76 11.38 -15.90
C GLU A 547 -24.17 11.65 -15.33
N ARG A 548 -24.76 10.65 -14.66
CA ARG A 548 -26.10 10.75 -14.06
C ARG A 548 -26.14 11.59 -12.79
N GLU A 549 -25.01 11.71 -12.09
CA GLU A 549 -24.87 12.43 -10.82
C GLU A 549 -24.54 13.91 -11.06
N ARG A 550 -23.92 14.23 -12.19
CA ARG A 550 -23.48 15.58 -12.55
C ARG A 550 -24.59 16.62 -12.43
N ALA A 551 -25.78 16.32 -12.93
CA ALA A 551 -26.91 17.25 -12.86
C ALA A 551 -27.36 17.51 -11.40
N ALA A 552 -27.37 16.47 -10.56
CA ALA A 552 -27.72 16.59 -9.15
C ALA A 552 -26.66 17.41 -8.38
N MET A 553 -25.37 17.16 -8.65
CA MET A 553 -24.28 17.94 -8.04
C MET A 553 -24.30 19.41 -8.46
N TYR A 554 -24.62 19.70 -9.72
CA TYR A 554 -24.77 21.08 -10.17
C TYR A 554 -25.88 21.83 -9.43
N GLN A 555 -27.03 21.17 -9.23
CA GLN A 555 -28.14 21.74 -8.46
C GLN A 555 -27.77 21.92 -6.98
N TYR A 556 -27.07 20.94 -6.41
CA TYR A 556 -26.59 20.99 -5.03
C TYR A 556 -25.68 22.21 -4.81
N VAL A 557 -24.67 22.39 -5.67
CA VAL A 557 -23.76 23.54 -5.62
C VAL A 557 -24.48 24.87 -5.75
N ARG A 558 -25.47 24.98 -6.65
CA ARG A 558 -26.25 26.22 -6.78
C ARG A 558 -27.08 26.53 -5.52
N GLY A 559 -27.51 25.51 -4.79
CA GLY A 559 -28.25 25.66 -3.55
C GLY A 559 -27.37 26.06 -2.36
N HIS A 560 -26.13 25.57 -2.32
CA HIS A 560 -25.21 25.72 -1.19
C HIS A 560 -24.06 26.70 -1.48
N GLY A 561 -24.14 27.47 -2.56
CA GLY A 561 -23.02 28.31 -3.02
C GLY A 561 -22.57 29.38 -2.01
N ALA A 562 -23.42 29.76 -1.05
CA ALA A 562 -23.06 30.66 0.04
C ALA A 562 -22.15 29.99 1.09
N GLU A 563 -22.19 28.66 1.21
CA GLU A 563 -21.41 27.87 2.17
C GLU A 563 -20.07 27.37 1.59
N LEU A 564 -19.82 27.54 0.29
CA LEU A 564 -18.62 27.04 -0.38
C LEU A 564 -17.57 28.14 -0.48
N THR A 565 -16.30 27.79 -0.24
CA THR A 565 -15.20 28.77 -0.32
C THR A 565 -14.70 29.02 -1.74
N THR A 566 -15.04 28.12 -2.67
CA THR A 566 -14.75 28.25 -4.09
C THR A 566 -16.02 28.58 -4.86
N GLY A 567 -16.06 29.72 -5.56
CA GLY A 567 -17.17 30.07 -6.43
C GLY A 567 -17.19 29.25 -7.74
N MET A 568 -18.38 28.99 -8.29
CA MET A 568 -18.54 28.21 -9.53
C MET A 568 -17.77 28.75 -10.75
N ASN A 569 -17.44 30.05 -10.77
CA ASN A 569 -16.72 30.70 -11.86
C ASN A 569 -15.23 30.93 -11.52
N GLU A 570 -14.76 30.46 -10.37
CA GLU A 570 -13.41 30.69 -9.87
C GLU A 570 -12.49 29.48 -10.07
N THR A 571 -13.06 28.31 -10.35
CA THR A 571 -12.30 27.09 -10.62
C THR A 571 -11.91 26.97 -12.10
N ASP A 572 -10.63 26.70 -12.35
CA ASP A 572 -10.12 26.39 -13.69
C ASP A 572 -10.49 24.96 -14.14
N ASP A 573 -10.74 24.06 -13.18
CA ASP A 573 -11.25 22.71 -13.39
C ASP A 573 -12.60 22.54 -12.68
N PHE A 574 -13.66 22.78 -13.44
CA PHE A 574 -15.02 22.70 -12.91
C PHE A 574 -15.44 21.26 -12.59
N GLU A 575 -14.95 20.26 -13.33
CA GLU A 575 -15.34 18.87 -13.08
C GLU A 575 -14.66 18.31 -11.84
N GLY A 576 -13.34 18.48 -11.72
CA GLY A 576 -12.61 18.09 -10.51
C GLY A 576 -13.09 18.83 -9.27
N TRP A 577 -13.52 20.09 -9.40
CA TRP A 577 -14.16 20.79 -8.30
C TRP A 577 -15.55 20.22 -7.93
N LEU A 578 -16.38 19.82 -8.91
CA LEU A 578 -17.64 19.15 -8.58
C LEU A 578 -17.43 17.80 -7.89
N GLU A 579 -16.35 17.09 -8.24
CA GLU A 579 -15.93 15.84 -7.58
C GLU A 579 -15.52 16.07 -6.12
N SER A 580 -14.79 17.15 -5.84
CA SER A 580 -14.44 17.51 -4.46
C SER A 580 -15.67 17.92 -3.65
N VAL A 581 -16.62 18.66 -4.23
CA VAL A 581 -17.89 18.99 -3.56
C VAL A 581 -18.75 17.76 -3.34
N LYS A 582 -18.78 16.79 -4.27
CA LYS A 582 -19.46 15.49 -4.05
C LYS A 582 -18.88 14.79 -2.82
N THR A 583 -17.56 14.78 -2.70
CA THR A 583 -16.86 14.20 -1.55
C THR A 583 -17.21 14.94 -0.26
N ALA A 584 -17.18 16.27 -0.27
CA ALA A 584 -17.56 17.10 0.88
C ALA A 584 -19.01 16.85 1.30
N ARG A 585 -19.93 16.69 0.35
CA ARG A 585 -21.34 16.35 0.62
C ARG A 585 -21.49 15.00 1.29
N ILE A 586 -20.82 13.96 0.79
CA ILE A 586 -20.85 12.62 1.40
C ILE A 586 -20.42 12.69 2.87
N LEU A 587 -19.33 13.41 3.14
CA LEU A 587 -18.80 13.58 4.49
C LEU A 587 -19.69 14.49 5.36
N ALA A 588 -20.40 15.45 4.77
CA ALA A 588 -21.35 16.30 5.51
C ALA A 588 -22.55 15.47 5.96
N GLU A 589 -23.10 14.62 5.08
CA GLU A 589 -24.18 13.70 5.43
C GLU A 589 -23.71 12.67 6.50
N TRP A 590 -22.46 12.21 6.46
CA TRP A 590 -21.86 11.40 7.54
C TRP A 590 -21.85 12.16 8.88
N VAL A 591 -21.36 13.40 8.89
CA VAL A 591 -21.31 14.27 10.08
C VAL A 591 -22.70 14.58 10.65
N GLU A 592 -23.74 14.52 9.81
CA GLU A 592 -25.16 14.66 10.19
C GLU A 592 -25.78 13.36 10.73
N GLY A 593 -25.04 12.24 10.71
CA GLY A 593 -25.44 10.95 11.27
C GLY A 593 -25.96 9.94 10.25
N ALA A 594 -25.71 10.14 8.95
CA ALA A 594 -25.99 9.12 7.95
C ALA A 594 -25.13 7.86 8.21
N THR A 595 -25.75 6.70 8.03
CA THR A 595 -25.09 5.40 8.20
C THR A 595 -24.19 5.07 7.01
N THR A 596 -23.22 4.18 7.22
CA THR A 596 -22.38 3.63 6.14
C THR A 596 -23.23 3.07 5.01
N GLU A 597 -24.29 2.33 5.35
CA GLU A 597 -25.22 1.71 4.41
C GLU A 597 -25.93 2.73 3.53
N GLU A 598 -26.44 3.82 4.12
CA GLU A 598 -27.12 4.90 3.41
C GLU A 598 -26.19 5.59 2.40
N LEU A 599 -24.95 5.91 2.82
CA LEU A 599 -23.99 6.62 1.98
C LEU A 599 -23.43 5.73 0.87
N VAL A 600 -23.08 4.48 1.18
CA VAL A 600 -22.59 3.50 0.19
C VAL A 600 -23.64 3.29 -0.90
N ALA A 601 -24.90 3.09 -0.52
CA ALA A 601 -26.00 2.91 -1.48
C ALA A 601 -26.32 4.20 -2.26
N GLY A 602 -26.35 5.35 -1.57
CA GLY A 602 -26.70 6.64 -2.16
C GLY A 602 -25.69 7.17 -3.17
N TYR A 603 -24.39 6.92 -2.93
CA TYR A 603 -23.29 7.48 -3.72
C TYR A 603 -22.51 6.47 -4.55
N ARG A 604 -22.86 5.18 -4.47
CA ARG A 604 -22.23 4.08 -5.22
C ARG A 604 -20.71 4.01 -4.98
N ILE A 605 -20.33 4.12 -3.72
CA ILE A 605 -18.95 4.01 -3.26
C ILE A 605 -18.77 2.73 -2.46
N GLY A 606 -17.57 2.14 -2.43
CA GLY A 606 -17.33 1.01 -1.52
C GLY A 606 -17.25 1.48 -0.07
N PRO A 607 -17.65 0.66 0.92
CA PRO A 607 -17.49 1.01 2.34
C PRO A 607 -16.04 1.31 2.72
N GLY A 608 -15.06 0.59 2.15
CA GLY A 608 -13.64 0.91 2.36
C GLY A 608 -13.21 2.25 1.76
N ASP A 609 -13.87 2.70 0.68
CA ASP A 609 -13.61 4.03 0.12
C ASP A 609 -14.17 5.13 1.03
N LEU A 610 -15.30 4.88 1.70
CA LEU A 610 -15.87 5.80 2.69
C LEU A 610 -14.96 5.90 3.92
N GLU A 611 -14.52 4.77 4.49
CA GLU A 611 -13.57 4.74 5.62
C GLU A 611 -12.31 5.57 5.31
N SER A 612 -11.67 5.30 4.16
CA SER A 612 -10.48 6.05 3.72
C SER A 612 -10.75 7.55 3.53
N ARG A 613 -11.96 7.95 3.09
CA ARG A 613 -12.31 9.38 2.93
C ARG A 613 -12.50 10.06 4.29
N VAL A 614 -13.16 9.39 5.23
CA VAL A 614 -13.38 9.90 6.59
C VAL A 614 -12.04 10.12 7.29
N GLU A 615 -11.14 9.12 7.28
CA GLU A 615 -9.80 9.21 7.88
C GLU A 615 -8.98 10.37 7.29
N ARG A 616 -8.99 10.53 5.96
CA ARG A 616 -8.26 11.62 5.29
C ARG A 616 -8.86 12.98 5.63
N ALA A 617 -10.18 13.09 5.64
CA ALA A 617 -10.84 14.35 5.98
C ALA A 617 -10.54 14.74 7.44
N GLU A 618 -10.52 13.79 8.36
CA GLU A 618 -10.13 14.02 9.75
C GLU A 618 -8.70 14.57 9.85
N TRP A 619 -7.74 13.90 9.19
CA TRP A 619 -6.34 14.33 9.14
C TRP A 619 -6.19 15.73 8.52
N LEU A 620 -6.82 15.98 7.37
CA LEU A 620 -6.73 17.25 6.66
C LEU A 620 -7.42 18.39 7.41
N LEU A 621 -8.50 18.13 8.14
CA LEU A 621 -9.12 19.13 9.02
C LEU A 621 -8.19 19.47 10.17
N GLY A 622 -7.51 18.46 10.76
CA GLY A 622 -6.47 18.72 11.76
C GLY A 622 -5.32 19.57 11.21
N ALA A 623 -4.88 19.30 9.98
CA ALA A 623 -3.89 20.13 9.30
C ALA A 623 -4.41 21.56 9.04
N ALA A 624 -5.68 21.72 8.65
CA ALA A 624 -6.31 23.01 8.44
C ALA A 624 -6.42 23.83 9.73
N GLU A 625 -6.79 23.21 10.87
CA GLU A 625 -6.78 23.84 12.19
C GLU A 625 -5.38 24.34 12.57
N ALA A 626 -4.37 23.49 12.36
CA ALA A 626 -2.97 23.82 12.60
C ALA A 626 -2.51 25.04 11.77
N MET A 627 -2.89 25.10 10.50
CA MET A 627 -2.56 26.23 9.63
C MET A 627 -3.36 27.49 9.99
N ALA A 628 -4.64 27.35 10.33
CA ALA A 628 -5.50 28.44 10.77
C ALA A 628 -4.90 29.17 11.98
N ALA A 629 -4.37 28.41 12.95
CA ALA A 629 -3.66 28.94 14.10
C ALA A 629 -2.41 29.77 13.70
N VAL A 630 -1.62 29.30 12.74
CA VAL A 630 -0.43 30.00 12.24
C VAL A 630 -0.79 31.32 11.55
N ILE A 631 -1.88 31.35 10.78
CA ILE A 631 -2.31 32.56 10.07
C ILE A 631 -3.25 33.46 10.89
N GLY A 632 -3.55 33.10 12.13
CA GLY A 632 -4.41 33.88 13.04
C GLY A 632 -5.89 33.90 12.65
N VAL A 633 -6.40 32.81 12.06
CA VAL A 633 -7.81 32.64 11.68
C VAL A 633 -8.50 31.72 12.69
N GLU A 634 -9.65 32.15 13.23
CA GLU A 634 -10.48 31.35 14.11
C GLU A 634 -11.70 30.82 13.36
N LEU A 635 -11.76 29.50 13.15
CA LEU A 635 -12.87 28.80 12.52
C LEU A 635 -13.25 27.58 13.38
N PRO A 636 -14.07 27.76 14.44
CA PRO A 636 -14.47 26.67 15.34
C PRO A 636 -15.14 25.48 14.62
N VAL A 637 -15.72 25.75 13.44
CA VAL A 637 -16.35 24.73 12.61
C VAL A 637 -15.39 23.61 12.22
N LEU A 638 -14.09 23.89 12.04
CA LEU A 638 -13.09 22.88 11.66
C LEU A 638 -12.98 21.79 12.73
N GLY A 639 -12.71 22.18 13.98
CA GLY A 639 -12.58 21.24 15.10
C GLY A 639 -13.88 20.50 15.39
N SER A 640 -15.02 21.23 15.40
CA SER A 640 -16.33 20.59 15.63
C SER A 640 -16.76 19.62 14.52
N THR A 641 -16.31 19.84 13.28
CA THR A 641 -16.55 18.90 12.16
C THR A 641 -15.62 17.69 12.27
N ARG A 642 -14.34 17.91 12.61
CA ARG A 642 -13.36 16.85 12.84
C ARG A 642 -13.80 15.89 13.96
N GLU A 643 -14.26 16.44 15.09
CA GLU A 643 -14.78 15.65 16.22
C GLU A 643 -15.97 14.74 15.84
N LYS A 644 -16.78 15.15 14.86
CA LYS A 644 -17.91 14.36 14.37
C LYS A 644 -17.54 13.35 13.29
N LEU A 645 -16.44 13.57 12.57
CA LEU A 645 -15.89 12.60 11.63
C LEU A 645 -15.22 11.44 12.35
N ALA A 646 -14.56 11.73 13.47
CA ALA A 646 -13.94 10.71 14.29
C ALA A 646 -14.97 9.61 14.57
N PRO A 647 -14.67 8.35 14.22
CA PRO A 647 -15.57 7.26 14.55
C PRO A 647 -15.87 7.33 16.04
N ALA A 648 -17.11 7.02 16.45
CA ALA A 648 -17.50 6.94 17.86
C ALA A 648 -16.70 5.81 18.56
N ALA A 649 -15.41 6.02 18.77
CA ALA A 649 -14.49 5.10 19.40
C ALA A 649 -14.63 5.27 20.92
N ALA A 650 -15.72 4.75 21.48
CA ALA A 650 -15.86 4.61 22.93
C ALA A 650 -16.84 3.54 23.44
N GLU A 651 -17.60 2.81 22.60
CA GLU A 651 -18.57 1.81 23.13
C GLU A 651 -18.36 0.34 22.69
N GLN A 652 -17.39 0.03 21.82
CA GLN A 652 -17.13 -1.37 21.39
C GLN A 652 -15.63 -1.65 21.14
N ARG A 653 -14.76 -1.38 22.12
CA ARG A 653 -13.42 -1.98 22.17
C ARG A 653 -13.30 -2.89 23.38
#